data_AF-B9YBH9-F1
#
_entry.id   AF-B9YBH9-F1
#
_cell.length_a   1.000
_cell.length_b   1.000
_cell.length_c   1.000
_cell.angle_alpha   90.00
_cell.angle_beta   90.00
_cell.angle_gamma   90.00
#
_symmetry.space_group_name_H-M   'P 1'
#
loop_
_entity.id
_entity.type
_entity.pdbx_description
1 polymer ?
#
loop_
_entity_poly.entity_id
_entity_poly.type
_entity_poly.pdbx_seq_one_letter_code
_entity_poly.pdbx_strand_id
1 'polypeptide(L)'
;LYSYDGHYFYEDPAVMLQDYRKGSTASSVNPAEPFYFYYQYLSHRSLSFYTEAELTDYFQKTLGIDQSIVSYQDRDRNSVHDTLNQSLYYGEEGAFLQAQSLYGSNALMMLALSMNESASGRSSLSFTRNNLFGHAAYDSDVEANAKRYFKLSSSILSHAKTYVSASYLNPKKFQYHGGFFGDKASGMNVSYASDPYWGEKAASYYMQLDEAMGLKDLNQLTLGIHTENTSLKILSEPAASAEVLYTTGKTAPLALVLLEKLENGEGTWYKVQSEAAVAEDFTYRFEDCIGYLPSSSFQLILNADRLNTLQLKSAVFDAGEGTFPQGGSRIEIDLLENSEPYAPEPTREGGVFVGWQENNGVYTAEYKEIQSISMISLPKQQFASGSRIDLKEGSVLVQYADGTQEEKPLTSSMVSGFDMNTDGPQTVTVTVGTATTSYDIEVSELLTQAQDALKEDLQALIDAIDPAAVTEQQKTDLIQLKQRLDTTEVSAWTIAQIRSLDALLKPLLDGQRSLILKSKDSQFAVSGLSLALPQKNPGQKKGIPDTYKLTLKETAPEAEVQAQVKTIASGNGAEIEQWFSVSGQKNYDKTLTLRTPLCVTMSLPEGWDSSKKVTVWRLEAGDVIQMPTTQSASTLTFSTEALGQFVLVSRQTVNQYEDTAPVEVMTIAQNGLDWPQLMIKALAAVIALLILFITVLVLQRRADKKRRRALARRAKRQRASRR
;
A
#
# COMPACT_ATOMS: atom_id res chain seq x y z
N LEU A 1 6.62 -23.42 -24.44
CA LEU A 1 5.95 -23.05 -25.70
C LEU A 1 6.20 -21.57 -25.96
N TYR A 2 6.25 -21.17 -27.23
CA TYR A 2 6.41 -19.79 -27.69
C TYR A 2 5.13 -19.34 -28.38
N SER A 3 4.72 -18.09 -28.19
CA SER A 3 3.60 -17.49 -28.91
C SER A 3 3.82 -15.98 -29.01
N TYR A 4 3.40 -15.37 -30.12
CA TYR A 4 3.43 -13.92 -30.28
C TYR A 4 2.07 -13.28 -29.98
N ASP A 5 0.97 -13.97 -30.26
CA ASP A 5 -0.41 -13.49 -30.07
C ASP A 5 -1.10 -14.07 -28.83
N GLY A 6 -0.47 -14.99 -28.12
CA GLY A 6 -1.07 -15.67 -26.97
C GLY A 6 -2.15 -16.70 -27.33
N HIS A 7 -2.41 -16.93 -28.62
CA HIS A 7 -3.46 -17.82 -29.12
C HIS A 7 -2.91 -19.10 -29.72
N TYR A 8 -1.87 -18.99 -30.54
CA TYR A 8 -1.23 -20.11 -31.22
C TYR A 8 0.15 -20.34 -30.64
N PHE A 9 0.42 -21.57 -30.22
CA PHE A 9 1.64 -21.93 -29.51
C PHE A 9 2.56 -22.82 -30.36
N TYR A 10 3.86 -22.64 -30.19
CA TYR A 10 4.89 -23.35 -30.95
C TYR A 10 5.95 -23.91 -30.00
N GLU A 11 6.55 -25.05 -30.36
CA GLU A 11 7.68 -25.61 -29.62
C GLU A 11 9.02 -24.98 -30.05
N ASP A 12 9.10 -24.49 -31.29
CA ASP A 12 10.29 -23.88 -31.88
C ASP A 12 9.99 -22.45 -32.37
N PRO A 13 10.69 -21.41 -31.88
CA PRO A 13 10.48 -20.02 -32.30
C PRO A 13 10.81 -19.80 -33.79
N ALA A 14 11.67 -20.60 -34.41
CA ALA A 14 11.96 -20.50 -35.84
C ALA A 14 10.75 -20.93 -36.70
N VAL A 15 10.00 -21.95 -36.26
CA VAL A 15 8.76 -22.40 -36.92
C VAL A 15 7.68 -21.32 -36.79
N MET A 16 7.50 -20.77 -35.58
CA MET A 16 6.62 -19.64 -35.33
C MET A 16 6.90 -18.49 -36.32
N LEU A 17 8.14 -18.02 -36.39
CA LEU A 17 8.51 -16.92 -37.29
C LEU A 17 8.25 -17.21 -38.77
N GLN A 18 8.41 -18.45 -39.22
CA GLN A 18 8.10 -18.83 -40.60
C GLN A 18 6.61 -18.78 -40.90
N ASP A 19 5.78 -19.22 -39.96
CA ASP A 19 4.32 -19.25 -40.08
C ASP A 19 3.76 -17.81 -40.11
N TYR A 20 4.18 -16.94 -39.19
CA TYR A 20 3.75 -15.54 -39.15
C TYR A 20 4.15 -14.77 -40.41
N ARG A 21 5.35 -15.03 -40.98
CA ARG A 21 5.77 -14.41 -42.26
C ARG A 21 4.89 -14.82 -43.44
N LYS A 22 4.23 -15.98 -43.36
CA LYS A 22 3.28 -16.48 -44.37
C LYS A 22 1.84 -16.06 -44.07
N GLY A 23 1.58 -15.42 -42.92
CA GLY A 23 0.23 -15.20 -42.43
C GLY A 23 -0.51 -16.50 -42.13
N SER A 24 0.20 -17.52 -41.65
CA SER A 24 -0.29 -18.87 -41.36
C SER A 24 -0.08 -19.20 -39.88
N THR A 25 -0.92 -20.08 -39.34
CA THR A 25 -0.76 -20.69 -38.01
C THR A 25 -0.78 -22.22 -38.06
N ALA A 26 -0.73 -22.80 -39.27
CA ALA A 26 -0.92 -24.23 -39.51
C ALA A 26 0.12 -25.14 -38.84
N SER A 27 1.31 -24.61 -38.53
CA SER A 27 2.41 -25.32 -37.87
C SER A 27 2.44 -25.11 -36.35
N SER A 28 1.46 -24.39 -35.79
CA SER A 28 1.28 -24.32 -34.35
C SER A 28 0.88 -25.68 -33.76
N VAL A 29 1.01 -25.83 -32.45
CA VAL A 29 0.58 -27.00 -31.69
C VAL A 29 -0.96 -27.10 -31.67
N ASN A 30 -1.64 -25.96 -31.76
CA ASN A 30 -3.10 -25.84 -31.65
C ASN A 30 -3.73 -25.08 -32.83
N PRO A 31 -3.51 -25.50 -34.09
CA PRO A 31 -3.92 -24.73 -35.27
C PRO A 31 -5.43 -24.71 -35.49
N ALA A 32 -6.14 -25.72 -34.98
CA ALA A 32 -7.60 -25.84 -35.06
C ALA A 32 -8.32 -25.29 -33.83
N GLU A 33 -7.62 -25.13 -32.71
CA GLU A 33 -8.18 -24.75 -31.40
C GLU A 33 -7.29 -23.66 -30.77
N PRO A 34 -7.29 -22.44 -31.31
CA PRO A 34 -6.57 -21.33 -30.70
C PRO A 34 -7.05 -21.09 -29.27
N PHE A 35 -6.10 -20.80 -28.39
CA PHE A 35 -6.37 -20.54 -26.98
C PHE A 35 -6.90 -19.13 -26.79
N TYR A 36 -7.99 -18.98 -26.04
CA TYR A 36 -8.49 -17.69 -25.59
C TYR A 36 -8.62 -17.72 -24.09
N PHE A 37 -7.81 -16.91 -23.41
CA PHE A 37 -7.81 -16.85 -21.96
C PHE A 37 -9.10 -16.20 -21.47
N TYR A 38 -9.93 -16.94 -20.72
CA TYR A 38 -11.29 -16.51 -20.34
C TYR A 38 -11.32 -15.10 -19.72
N TYR A 39 -10.46 -14.81 -18.73
CA TYR A 39 -10.44 -13.50 -18.08
C TYR A 39 -9.98 -12.35 -18.97
N GLN A 40 -9.23 -12.63 -20.05
CA GLN A 40 -8.77 -11.61 -21.01
C GLN A 40 -9.85 -11.29 -22.05
N TYR A 41 -10.71 -12.26 -22.38
CA TYR A 41 -11.73 -12.15 -23.43
C TYR A 41 -13.17 -12.11 -22.90
N LEU A 42 -13.39 -12.21 -21.59
CA LEU A 42 -14.68 -11.93 -20.97
C LEU A 42 -15.02 -10.44 -21.14
N SER A 43 -16.22 -10.16 -21.65
CA SER A 43 -16.71 -8.78 -21.76
C SER A 43 -17.05 -8.20 -20.38
N HIS A 44 -16.81 -6.90 -20.21
CA HIS A 44 -17.33 -6.09 -19.10
C HIS A 44 -18.86 -6.14 -19.03
N ARG A 45 -19.57 -6.49 -20.10
CA ARG A 45 -21.01 -6.86 -20.08
C ARG A 45 -21.24 -8.25 -19.47
N SER A 46 -20.65 -8.48 -18.32
CA SER A 46 -20.86 -9.64 -17.47
C SER A 46 -21.03 -9.17 -16.03
N LEU A 47 -21.59 -10.05 -15.19
CA LEU A 47 -21.70 -9.83 -13.76
C LEU A 47 -20.64 -10.70 -13.06
N SER A 48 -19.96 -10.13 -12.07
CA SER A 48 -19.19 -10.93 -11.12
C SER A 48 -20.15 -11.63 -10.14
N PHE A 49 -19.83 -12.87 -9.81
CA PHE A 49 -20.57 -13.78 -8.92
C PHE A 49 -20.16 -13.63 -7.45
N TYR A 50 -19.32 -12.66 -7.13
CA TYR A 50 -18.91 -12.34 -5.77
C TYR A 50 -19.83 -11.33 -5.09
N THR A 51 -19.96 -11.48 -3.78
CA THR A 51 -20.69 -10.56 -2.88
C THR A 51 -19.75 -9.53 -2.26
N GLU A 52 -20.30 -8.44 -1.72
CA GLU A 52 -19.51 -7.42 -1.01
C GLU A 52 -18.73 -8.04 0.16
N ALA A 53 -19.38 -8.88 0.96
CA ALA A 53 -18.75 -9.57 2.08
C ALA A 53 -17.53 -10.40 1.67
N GLU A 54 -17.56 -11.01 0.48
CA GLU A 54 -16.43 -11.78 -0.04
C GLU A 54 -15.29 -10.89 -0.51
N LEU A 55 -15.59 -9.74 -1.12
CA LEU A 55 -14.59 -8.74 -1.47
C LEU A 55 -13.94 -8.16 -0.20
N THR A 56 -14.74 -7.79 0.80
CA THR A 56 -14.26 -7.33 2.11
C THR A 56 -13.37 -8.38 2.78
N ASP A 57 -13.82 -9.65 2.78
CA ASP A 57 -13.03 -10.76 3.32
C ASP A 57 -11.72 -10.96 2.57
N TYR A 58 -11.70 -10.80 1.25
CA TYR A 58 -10.47 -10.84 0.47
C TYR A 58 -9.48 -9.75 0.92
N PHE A 59 -9.90 -8.50 1.01
CA PHE A 59 -9.01 -7.42 1.46
C PHE A 59 -8.52 -7.62 2.90
N GLN A 60 -9.43 -7.95 3.82
CA GLN A 60 -9.09 -8.02 5.24
C GLN A 60 -8.38 -9.32 5.62
N LYS A 61 -8.84 -10.46 5.11
CA LYS A 61 -8.37 -11.79 5.53
C LYS A 61 -7.33 -12.39 4.59
N THR A 62 -7.34 -12.04 3.30
CA THR A 62 -6.35 -12.54 2.32
C THR A 62 -5.19 -11.57 2.16
N LEU A 63 -5.47 -10.27 2.00
CA LEU A 63 -4.42 -9.26 1.85
C LEU A 63 -3.93 -8.65 3.16
N GLY A 64 -4.69 -8.80 4.25
CA GLY A 64 -4.35 -8.24 5.56
C GLY A 64 -4.51 -6.71 5.62
N ILE A 65 -5.41 -6.14 4.83
CA ILE A 65 -5.74 -4.72 4.86
C ILE A 65 -6.76 -4.47 5.97
N ASP A 66 -6.39 -3.70 6.98
CA ASP A 66 -7.24 -3.44 8.16
C ASP A 66 -7.61 -1.97 8.34
N GLN A 67 -7.15 -1.09 7.45
CA GLN A 67 -7.45 0.34 7.51
C GLN A 67 -7.22 1.05 6.16
N SER A 68 -7.80 2.25 6.04
CA SER A 68 -7.58 3.14 4.90
C SER A 68 -6.32 3.99 5.07
N ILE A 69 -5.79 4.51 3.96
CA ILE A 69 -4.62 5.41 3.97
C ILE A 69 -5.06 6.80 4.42
N VAL A 70 -4.61 7.22 5.60
CA VAL A 70 -4.88 8.57 6.17
C VAL A 70 -3.66 9.48 6.16
N SER A 71 -2.47 8.90 5.95
CA SER A 71 -1.20 9.61 5.79
C SER A 71 -0.37 8.86 4.77
N TYR A 72 0.37 9.55 3.91
CA TYR A 72 1.08 8.89 2.82
C TYR A 72 2.59 8.87 3.04
N GLN A 73 3.16 7.67 3.11
CA GLN A 73 4.58 7.39 3.29
C GLN A 73 5.15 6.68 2.06
N ASP A 74 6.27 7.18 1.55
CA ASP A 74 6.98 6.64 0.37
C ASP A 74 8.48 6.94 0.52
N ARG A 75 9.18 6.01 1.17
CA ARG A 75 10.58 6.14 1.59
C ARG A 75 11.55 5.79 0.47
N ASP A 76 11.15 4.93 -0.45
CA ASP A 76 11.97 4.51 -1.60
C ASP A 76 11.67 5.32 -2.88
N ARG A 77 10.69 6.22 -2.83
CA ARG A 77 10.28 7.16 -3.90
C ARG A 77 9.73 6.46 -5.13
N ASN A 78 9.06 5.33 -4.93
CA ASN A 78 8.43 4.58 -6.00
C ASN A 78 6.97 5.00 -6.27
N SER A 79 6.46 6.03 -5.56
CA SER A 79 5.07 6.48 -5.63
C SER A 79 4.03 5.44 -5.21
N VAL A 80 4.41 4.54 -4.29
CA VAL A 80 3.55 3.56 -3.62
C VAL A 80 3.66 3.73 -2.10
N HIS A 81 2.53 3.56 -1.41
CA HIS A 81 2.48 3.63 0.03
C HIS A 81 3.20 2.44 0.70
N ASP A 82 4.10 2.75 1.64
CA ASP A 82 4.96 1.74 2.30
C ASP A 82 4.25 0.92 3.39
N THR A 83 3.13 1.37 3.93
CA THR A 83 2.40 0.62 4.96
C THR A 83 1.50 -0.43 4.31
N LEU A 84 1.82 -1.70 4.53
CA LEU A 84 1.31 -2.82 3.73
C LEU A 84 -0.11 -3.25 4.11
N ASN A 85 -0.54 -2.96 5.34
CA ASN A 85 -1.91 -3.22 5.82
C ASN A 85 -2.87 -2.03 5.58
N GLN A 86 -2.46 -1.03 4.79
CA GLN A 86 -3.30 0.12 4.44
C GLN A 86 -3.59 0.15 2.94
N SER A 87 -4.85 0.37 2.58
CA SER A 87 -5.26 0.60 1.19
C SER A 87 -6.53 1.44 1.15
N LEU A 88 -6.67 2.27 0.12
CA LEU A 88 -7.91 3.03 -0.09
C LEU A 88 -9.12 2.14 -0.39
N TYR A 89 -8.93 0.87 -0.73
CA TYR A 89 -10.06 -0.05 -0.90
C TYR A 89 -10.82 -0.35 0.40
N TYR A 90 -10.18 -0.16 1.56
CA TYR A 90 -10.79 -0.50 2.84
C TYR A 90 -12.10 0.29 3.06
N GLY A 91 -13.23 -0.43 3.01
CA GLY A 91 -14.57 0.14 3.17
C GLY A 91 -15.15 0.76 1.88
N GLU A 92 -14.53 0.53 0.72
CA GLU A 92 -14.97 1.03 -0.59
C GLU A 92 -15.25 -0.12 -1.59
N GLU A 93 -15.22 -1.37 -1.14
CA GLU A 93 -15.37 -2.57 -1.97
C GLU A 93 -16.75 -2.62 -2.67
N GLY A 94 -17.81 -2.24 -1.96
CA GLY A 94 -19.18 -2.20 -2.48
C GLY A 94 -19.36 -1.27 -3.68
N ALA A 95 -18.51 -0.25 -3.84
CA ALA A 95 -18.59 0.70 -4.96
C ALA A 95 -18.36 0.04 -6.33
N PHE A 96 -17.63 -1.08 -6.39
CA PHE A 96 -17.46 -1.85 -7.64
C PHE A 96 -18.74 -2.58 -8.04
N LEU A 97 -19.43 -3.21 -7.07
CA LEU A 97 -20.72 -3.87 -7.28
C LEU A 97 -21.81 -2.86 -7.64
N GLN A 98 -21.73 -1.66 -7.05
CA GLN A 98 -22.56 -0.52 -7.43
C GLN A 98 -22.40 -0.15 -8.89
N ALA A 99 -21.15 0.04 -9.32
CA ALA A 99 -20.83 0.44 -10.68
C ALA A 99 -21.26 -0.63 -11.70
N GLN A 100 -21.13 -1.91 -11.32
CA GLN A 100 -21.66 -3.04 -12.09
C GLN A 100 -23.18 -2.95 -12.26
N SER A 101 -23.90 -2.74 -11.17
CA SER A 101 -25.37 -2.73 -11.17
C SER A 101 -25.95 -1.56 -11.94
N LEU A 102 -25.29 -0.39 -11.92
CA LEU A 102 -25.76 0.82 -12.61
C LEU A 102 -25.38 0.86 -14.08
N TYR A 103 -24.12 0.56 -14.39
CA TYR A 103 -23.53 0.85 -15.70
C TYR A 103 -23.14 -0.41 -16.47
N GLY A 104 -23.42 -1.61 -15.93
CA GLY A 104 -23.22 -2.88 -16.62
C GLY A 104 -21.75 -3.19 -16.89
N SER A 105 -20.88 -2.81 -15.96
CA SER A 105 -19.44 -3.00 -16.03
C SER A 105 -19.02 -4.00 -14.95
N ASN A 106 -18.50 -5.17 -15.34
CA ASN A 106 -18.14 -6.23 -14.39
C ASN A 106 -17.26 -5.70 -13.23
N ALA A 107 -17.71 -5.95 -12.01
CA ALA A 107 -17.11 -5.44 -10.77
C ALA A 107 -15.66 -5.93 -10.59
N LEU A 108 -15.42 -7.23 -10.79
CA LEU A 108 -14.11 -7.82 -10.56
C LEU A 108 -13.11 -7.46 -11.67
N MET A 109 -13.59 -7.24 -12.91
CA MET A 109 -12.76 -6.66 -13.97
C MET A 109 -12.34 -5.23 -13.63
N MET A 110 -13.26 -4.39 -13.16
CA MET A 110 -12.92 -3.02 -12.73
C MET A 110 -11.96 -3.03 -11.54
N LEU A 111 -12.16 -3.93 -10.57
CA LEU A 111 -11.27 -4.09 -9.42
C LEU A 111 -9.87 -4.56 -9.84
N ALA A 112 -9.79 -5.57 -10.70
CA ALA A 112 -8.53 -6.07 -11.23
C ALA A 112 -7.75 -4.98 -11.97
N LEU A 113 -8.44 -4.20 -12.80
CA LEU A 113 -7.85 -3.06 -13.49
C LEU A 113 -7.37 -2.00 -12.49
N SER A 114 -8.20 -1.60 -11.53
CA SER A 114 -7.80 -0.60 -10.54
C SER A 114 -6.60 -1.07 -9.70
N MET A 115 -6.50 -2.36 -9.37
CA MET A 115 -5.33 -2.92 -8.68
C MET A 115 -4.05 -2.76 -9.48
N ASN A 116 -4.11 -3.01 -10.80
CA ASN A 116 -3.00 -2.81 -11.73
C ASN A 116 -2.58 -1.33 -11.83
N GLU A 117 -3.55 -0.41 -11.92
CA GLU A 117 -3.30 1.03 -12.14
C GLU A 117 -2.89 1.80 -10.85
N SER A 118 -3.26 1.29 -9.67
CA SER A 118 -3.09 2.01 -8.41
C SER A 118 -2.20 1.32 -7.38
N ALA A 119 -1.41 0.31 -7.78
CA ALA A 119 -0.65 -0.53 -6.86
C ALA A 119 -1.52 -1.11 -5.73
N SER A 120 -2.72 -1.57 -6.10
CA SER A 120 -3.77 -2.01 -5.17
C SER A 120 -4.23 -0.93 -4.17
N GLY A 121 -4.56 0.26 -4.68
CA GLY A 121 -5.11 1.37 -3.88
C GLY A 121 -4.07 2.10 -3.02
N ARG A 122 -2.79 1.96 -3.36
CA ARG A 122 -1.65 2.50 -2.59
C ARG A 122 -0.82 3.52 -3.36
N SER A 123 -1.12 3.78 -4.63
CA SER A 123 -0.37 4.75 -5.41
C SER A 123 -0.57 6.18 -4.88
N SER A 124 0.42 7.04 -5.09
CA SER A 124 0.30 8.46 -4.73
C SER A 124 -0.94 9.10 -5.32
N LEU A 125 -1.30 8.74 -6.56
CA LEU A 125 -2.43 9.33 -7.26
C LEU A 125 -3.77 8.93 -6.63
N SER A 126 -3.87 7.66 -6.22
CA SER A 126 -5.05 7.16 -5.52
C SER A 126 -5.27 7.95 -4.23
N PHE A 127 -4.23 8.20 -3.44
CA PHE A 127 -4.35 8.97 -2.20
C PHE A 127 -4.57 10.47 -2.44
N THR A 128 -3.77 11.11 -3.31
CA THR A 128 -3.82 12.58 -3.49
C THR A 128 -4.94 13.05 -4.39
N ARG A 129 -5.62 12.17 -5.13
CA ARG A 129 -6.79 12.54 -5.95
C ARG A 129 -8.05 11.68 -5.75
N ASN A 130 -8.04 10.73 -4.81
CA ASN A 130 -9.07 9.69 -4.68
C ASN A 130 -9.36 9.04 -6.05
N ASN A 131 -8.29 8.67 -6.76
CA ASN A 131 -8.37 8.25 -8.16
C ASN A 131 -7.61 6.95 -8.41
N LEU A 132 -8.36 5.87 -8.59
CA LEU A 132 -7.80 4.53 -8.76
C LEU A 132 -7.35 4.21 -10.20
N PHE A 133 -7.85 4.94 -11.20
CA PHE A 133 -7.67 4.59 -12.62
C PHE A 133 -6.77 5.57 -13.38
N GLY A 134 -6.35 6.66 -12.74
CA GLY A 134 -5.49 7.68 -13.35
C GLY A 134 -6.16 8.55 -14.41
N HIS A 135 -7.48 8.51 -14.48
CA HIS A 135 -8.31 9.21 -15.45
C HIS A 135 -8.72 10.62 -14.99
N ALA A 136 -9.09 11.51 -15.92
CA ALA A 136 -9.42 12.91 -15.65
C ALA A 136 -10.90 13.25 -15.97
N ALA A 137 -11.86 12.45 -15.49
CA ALA A 137 -13.29 12.71 -15.66
C ALA A 137 -14.01 12.78 -14.31
N TYR A 138 -14.31 13.99 -13.83
CA TYR A 138 -14.85 14.22 -12.49
C TYR A 138 -16.38 14.24 -12.46
N ASP A 139 -16.98 14.01 -11.29
CA ASP A 139 -18.45 13.99 -11.13
C ASP A 139 -19.03 15.41 -10.98
N SER A 140 -18.21 16.42 -10.73
CA SER A 140 -18.63 17.83 -10.67
C SER A 140 -17.55 18.81 -11.15
N ASP A 141 -17.97 20.03 -11.50
CA ASP A 141 -17.06 21.13 -11.82
C ASP A 141 -16.13 21.48 -10.64
N VAL A 142 -16.61 21.29 -9.40
CA VAL A 142 -15.81 21.57 -8.20
C VAL A 142 -14.65 20.58 -8.09
N GLU A 143 -14.91 19.29 -8.30
CA GLU A 143 -13.88 18.25 -8.35
C GLU A 143 -12.92 18.44 -9.52
N ALA A 144 -13.42 18.83 -10.69
CA ALA A 144 -12.61 19.11 -11.87
C ALA A 144 -11.62 20.26 -11.63
N ASN A 145 -12.09 21.33 -10.98
CA ASN A 145 -11.25 22.45 -10.59
C ASN A 145 -10.23 22.06 -9.51
N ALA A 146 -10.62 21.21 -8.55
CA ALA A 146 -9.73 20.65 -7.54
C ALA A 146 -8.78 19.57 -8.09
N LYS A 147 -9.01 19.10 -9.31
CA LYS A 147 -8.31 17.96 -9.95
C LYS A 147 -8.30 16.71 -9.05
N ARG A 148 -9.40 16.44 -8.35
CA ARG A 148 -9.54 15.37 -7.35
C ARG A 148 -11.01 15.00 -7.19
N TYR A 149 -11.30 13.70 -7.05
CA TYR A 149 -12.61 13.25 -6.60
C TYR A 149 -12.75 13.44 -5.09
N PHE A 150 -13.92 13.85 -4.62
CA PHE A 150 -14.17 13.99 -3.19
C PHE A 150 -14.34 12.65 -2.51
N LYS A 151 -14.96 11.66 -3.17
CA LYS A 151 -15.03 10.27 -2.71
C LYS A 151 -14.22 9.35 -3.61
N LEU A 152 -13.67 8.26 -3.07
CA LEU A 152 -13.03 7.24 -3.89
C LEU A 152 -14.03 6.54 -4.83
N SER A 153 -15.21 6.20 -4.30
CA SER A 153 -16.34 5.64 -5.07
C SER A 153 -16.74 6.46 -6.30
N SER A 154 -16.64 7.79 -6.26
CA SER A 154 -16.84 8.65 -7.44
C SER A 154 -15.89 8.30 -8.59
N SER A 155 -14.62 7.98 -8.30
CA SER A 155 -13.69 7.56 -9.35
C SER A 155 -14.05 6.22 -9.99
N ILE A 156 -14.65 5.30 -9.21
CA ILE A 156 -15.10 3.99 -9.68
C ILE A 156 -16.34 4.13 -10.56
N LEU A 157 -17.32 4.92 -10.12
CA LEU A 157 -18.53 5.19 -10.88
C LEU A 157 -18.24 5.96 -12.17
N SER A 158 -17.37 6.96 -12.13
CA SER A 158 -16.93 7.69 -13.31
C SER A 158 -16.19 6.78 -14.30
N HIS A 159 -15.34 5.86 -13.80
CA HIS A 159 -14.69 4.86 -14.66
C HIS A 159 -15.74 4.00 -15.39
N ALA A 160 -16.69 3.44 -14.65
CA ALA A 160 -17.73 2.58 -15.22
C ALA A 160 -18.62 3.30 -16.24
N LYS A 161 -19.07 4.52 -15.92
CA LYS A 161 -19.93 5.31 -16.80
C LYS A 161 -19.18 5.86 -18.00
N THR A 162 -18.11 6.63 -17.77
CA THR A 162 -17.47 7.47 -18.79
C THR A 162 -16.49 6.67 -19.65
N TYR A 163 -15.69 5.82 -19.01
CA TYR A 163 -14.63 5.10 -19.70
C TYR A 163 -15.13 3.77 -20.25
N VAL A 164 -15.77 2.95 -19.42
CA VAL A 164 -16.27 1.64 -19.87
C VAL A 164 -17.50 1.84 -20.77
N SER A 165 -18.64 2.26 -20.23
CA SER A 165 -19.90 2.27 -20.97
C SER A 165 -19.99 3.34 -22.07
N ALA A 166 -19.58 4.57 -21.80
CA ALA A 166 -19.70 5.66 -22.77
C ALA A 166 -18.60 5.66 -23.85
N SER A 167 -17.50 4.91 -23.64
CA SER A 167 -16.35 4.87 -24.55
C SER A 167 -16.01 3.45 -25.05
N TYR A 168 -15.38 2.61 -24.23
CA TYR A 168 -14.85 1.31 -24.69
C TYR A 168 -15.91 0.30 -25.10
N LEU A 169 -17.12 0.41 -24.55
CA LEU A 169 -18.28 -0.43 -24.87
C LEU A 169 -19.33 0.32 -25.71
N ASN A 170 -18.95 1.46 -26.32
CA ASN A 170 -19.83 2.23 -27.18
C ASN A 170 -19.41 2.11 -28.65
N PRO A 171 -20.16 1.36 -29.48
CA PRO A 171 -19.84 1.14 -30.90
C PRO A 171 -19.75 2.41 -31.75
N LYS A 172 -20.21 3.56 -31.24
CA LYS A 172 -20.10 4.87 -31.90
C LYS A 172 -18.76 5.57 -31.64
N LYS A 173 -17.90 5.01 -30.79
CA LYS A 173 -16.64 5.61 -30.34
C LYS A 173 -15.46 4.89 -30.96
N PHE A 174 -14.38 5.64 -31.21
CA PHE A 174 -13.19 5.06 -31.84
C PHE A 174 -12.45 4.07 -30.92
N GLN A 175 -12.65 4.17 -29.60
CA GLN A 175 -12.08 3.27 -28.61
C GLN A 175 -12.70 1.87 -28.63
N TYR A 176 -13.85 1.70 -29.30
CA TYR A 176 -14.56 0.43 -29.31
C TYR A 176 -13.87 -0.59 -30.23
N HIS A 177 -13.32 -1.62 -29.59
CA HIS A 177 -12.68 -2.76 -30.23
C HIS A 177 -13.13 -4.09 -29.60
N GLY A 178 -14.26 -4.07 -28.88
CA GLY A 178 -14.75 -5.13 -27.99
C GLY A 178 -14.59 -4.76 -26.51
N GLY A 179 -15.58 -5.09 -25.68
CA GLY A 179 -15.63 -4.71 -24.27
C GLY A 179 -14.87 -5.61 -23.31
N PHE A 180 -13.83 -6.29 -23.77
CA PHE A 180 -12.96 -7.17 -22.97
C PHE A 180 -11.53 -6.60 -22.92
N PHE A 181 -10.68 -7.06 -22.00
CA PHE A 181 -9.31 -6.53 -21.87
C PHE A 181 -8.51 -6.68 -23.16
N GLY A 182 -8.48 -7.90 -23.70
CA GLY A 182 -7.89 -8.20 -25.00
C GLY A 182 -6.39 -7.91 -25.10
N ASP A 183 -5.96 -7.52 -26.29
CA ASP A 183 -4.58 -7.37 -26.72
C ASP A 183 -4.45 -6.20 -27.73
N LYS A 184 -3.37 -6.17 -28.52
CA LYS A 184 -3.23 -5.15 -29.57
C LYS A 184 -3.99 -5.43 -30.85
N ALA A 185 -4.57 -6.62 -31.02
CA ALA A 185 -5.46 -6.92 -32.13
C ALA A 185 -6.90 -6.48 -31.82
N SER A 186 -7.34 -6.61 -30.57
CA SER A 186 -8.73 -6.42 -30.17
C SER A 186 -8.92 -6.12 -28.68
N GLY A 187 -10.10 -5.65 -28.29
CA GLY A 187 -10.43 -5.30 -26.92
C GLY A 187 -9.90 -3.92 -26.49
N MET A 188 -10.04 -3.62 -25.21
CA MET A 188 -9.68 -2.32 -24.62
C MET A 188 -8.21 -1.98 -24.80
N ASN A 189 -7.32 -2.98 -24.73
CA ASN A 189 -5.87 -2.79 -24.82
C ASN A 189 -5.42 -2.08 -26.11
N VAL A 190 -6.18 -2.20 -27.21
CA VAL A 190 -5.90 -1.47 -28.47
C VAL A 190 -5.72 0.03 -28.22
N SER A 191 -6.63 0.63 -27.45
CA SER A 191 -6.70 2.09 -27.22
C SER A 191 -6.39 2.53 -25.79
N TYR A 192 -6.37 1.62 -24.80
CA TYR A 192 -6.21 1.98 -23.38
C TYR A 192 -4.77 2.29 -22.96
N ALA A 193 -3.82 1.42 -23.34
CA ALA A 193 -2.43 1.55 -22.91
C ALA A 193 -1.47 1.40 -24.09
N SER A 194 -0.27 1.96 -24.02
CA SER A 194 0.78 1.70 -25.01
C SER A 194 1.44 0.32 -24.82
N ASP A 195 1.36 -0.23 -23.60
CA ASP A 195 1.90 -1.54 -23.25
C ASP A 195 1.10 -2.65 -23.97
N PRO A 196 1.72 -3.45 -24.86
CA PRO A 196 1.01 -4.51 -25.56
C PRO A 196 0.46 -5.60 -24.62
N TYR A 197 1.04 -5.76 -23.42
CA TYR A 197 0.63 -6.78 -22.45
C TYR A 197 -0.30 -6.24 -21.35
N TRP A 198 -0.81 -5.01 -21.49
CA TRP A 198 -1.72 -4.43 -20.48
C TRP A 198 -2.94 -5.31 -20.22
N GLY A 199 -3.55 -5.86 -21.27
CA GLY A 199 -4.74 -6.70 -21.14
C GLY A 199 -4.46 -8.04 -20.46
N GLU A 200 -3.28 -8.63 -20.71
CA GLU A 200 -2.82 -9.83 -19.99
C GLU A 200 -2.57 -9.54 -18.50
N LYS A 201 -1.96 -8.39 -18.19
CA LYS A 201 -1.73 -7.97 -16.79
C LYS A 201 -3.04 -7.78 -16.05
N ALA A 202 -4.00 -7.05 -16.63
CA ALA A 202 -5.32 -6.87 -16.03
C ALA A 202 -6.06 -8.21 -15.85
N ALA A 203 -6.04 -9.08 -16.86
CA ALA A 203 -6.60 -10.43 -16.77
C ALA A 203 -5.92 -11.29 -15.70
N SER A 204 -4.61 -11.11 -15.48
CA SER A 204 -3.88 -11.84 -14.44
C SER A 204 -4.28 -11.41 -13.03
N TYR A 205 -4.60 -10.14 -12.80
CA TYR A 205 -5.17 -9.68 -11.53
C TYR A 205 -6.57 -10.25 -11.34
N TYR A 206 -7.38 -10.28 -12.39
CA TYR A 206 -8.73 -10.84 -12.34
C TYR A 206 -8.68 -12.34 -12.00
N MET A 207 -7.80 -13.11 -12.64
CA MET A 207 -7.58 -14.52 -12.33
C MET A 207 -7.14 -14.73 -10.88
N GLN A 208 -6.17 -13.96 -10.39
CA GLN A 208 -5.67 -14.09 -9.02
C GLN A 208 -6.74 -13.77 -7.97
N LEU A 209 -7.56 -12.74 -8.23
CA LEU A 209 -8.71 -12.38 -7.39
C LEU A 209 -9.71 -13.54 -7.33
N ASP A 210 -10.10 -14.07 -8.50
CA ASP A 210 -11.06 -15.16 -8.58
C ASP A 210 -10.51 -16.46 -7.95
N GLU A 211 -9.25 -16.81 -8.21
CA GLU A 211 -8.57 -17.96 -7.60
C GLU A 211 -8.54 -17.88 -6.08
N ALA A 212 -8.23 -16.71 -5.53
CA ALA A 212 -8.16 -16.49 -4.08
C ALA A 212 -9.53 -16.59 -3.39
N MET A 213 -10.62 -16.35 -4.12
CA MET A 213 -11.99 -16.33 -3.58
C MET A 213 -12.85 -17.53 -3.99
N GLY A 214 -12.29 -18.49 -4.74
CA GLY A 214 -12.93 -19.78 -5.01
C GLY A 214 -13.44 -20.01 -6.43
N LEU A 215 -12.93 -19.26 -7.42
CA LEU A 215 -13.18 -19.45 -8.86
C LEU A 215 -14.66 -19.35 -9.26
N LYS A 216 -15.37 -18.38 -8.66
CA LYS A 216 -16.79 -18.16 -8.94
C LYS A 216 -17.05 -17.48 -10.27
N ASP A 217 -16.10 -16.77 -10.88
CA ASP A 217 -16.30 -16.09 -12.17
C ASP A 217 -15.78 -16.92 -13.36
N LEU A 218 -14.76 -17.75 -13.14
CA LEU A 218 -14.16 -18.61 -14.15
C LEU A 218 -15.20 -19.47 -14.85
N ASN A 219 -15.24 -19.37 -16.18
CA ASN A 219 -16.05 -20.18 -17.07
C ASN A 219 -17.55 -20.21 -16.70
N GLN A 220 -18.07 -19.18 -16.02
CA GLN A 220 -19.51 -19.11 -15.71
C GLN A 220 -20.36 -18.81 -16.93
N LEU A 221 -19.80 -18.12 -17.94
CA LEU A 221 -20.51 -17.64 -19.12
C LEU A 221 -19.97 -18.26 -20.40
N THR A 222 -20.85 -18.47 -21.37
CA THR A 222 -20.48 -18.88 -22.73
C THR A 222 -19.95 -17.69 -23.52
N LEU A 223 -18.78 -17.85 -24.14
CA LEU A 223 -18.19 -16.82 -25.00
C LEU A 223 -18.19 -17.28 -26.46
N GLY A 224 -18.75 -16.46 -27.34
CA GLY A 224 -18.63 -16.61 -28.79
C GLY A 224 -17.46 -15.80 -29.31
N ILE A 225 -16.52 -16.43 -30.00
CA ILE A 225 -15.35 -15.76 -30.59
C ILE A 225 -15.52 -15.65 -32.11
N HIS A 226 -15.61 -14.41 -32.59
CA HIS A 226 -15.55 -14.06 -34.00
C HIS A 226 -14.11 -13.77 -34.39
N THR A 227 -13.52 -14.57 -35.28
CA THR A 227 -12.10 -14.45 -35.66
C THR A 227 -11.89 -13.77 -37.02
N GLU A 228 -12.96 -13.38 -37.70
CA GLU A 228 -12.90 -12.81 -39.04
C GLU A 228 -12.89 -11.27 -38.99
N ASN A 229 -12.14 -10.62 -39.88
CA ASN A 229 -12.06 -9.15 -39.95
C ASN A 229 -13.29 -8.57 -40.68
N THR A 230 -14.48 -8.84 -40.15
CA THR A 230 -15.77 -8.44 -40.72
C THR A 230 -16.65 -7.77 -39.68
N SER A 231 -17.55 -6.91 -40.13
CA SER A 231 -18.47 -6.20 -39.23
C SER A 231 -19.71 -7.05 -38.96
N LEU A 232 -20.00 -7.32 -37.69
CA LEU A 232 -21.23 -7.99 -37.27
C LEU A 232 -22.35 -6.96 -37.10
N LYS A 233 -23.57 -7.36 -37.44
CA LYS A 233 -24.79 -6.58 -37.23
C LYS A 233 -25.55 -7.18 -36.05
N ILE A 234 -25.63 -6.46 -34.94
CA ILE A 234 -26.41 -6.89 -33.78
C ILE A 234 -27.87 -6.56 -34.06
N LEU A 235 -28.72 -7.59 -34.09
CA LEU A 235 -30.11 -7.48 -34.49
C LEU A 235 -31.04 -7.45 -33.26
N SER A 236 -32.19 -6.79 -33.39
CA SER A 236 -33.23 -6.70 -32.35
C SER A 236 -33.98 -8.01 -32.14
N GLU A 237 -34.03 -8.88 -33.16
CA GLU A 237 -34.72 -10.16 -33.15
C GLU A 237 -33.89 -11.21 -33.91
N PRO A 238 -34.10 -12.52 -33.69
CA PRO A 238 -33.38 -13.59 -34.40
C PRO A 238 -33.90 -13.77 -35.84
N ALA A 239 -33.90 -12.71 -36.63
CA ALA A 239 -34.34 -12.70 -38.03
C ALA A 239 -33.44 -11.81 -38.88
N ALA A 240 -33.10 -12.25 -40.09
CA ALA A 240 -32.20 -11.53 -40.98
C ALA A 240 -32.75 -10.15 -41.43
N SER A 241 -34.07 -9.95 -41.32
CA SER A 241 -34.76 -8.70 -41.66
C SER A 241 -34.98 -7.76 -40.47
N ALA A 242 -34.60 -8.18 -39.25
CA ALA A 242 -34.79 -7.40 -38.03
C ALA A 242 -34.01 -6.08 -38.05
N GLU A 243 -34.41 -5.14 -37.19
CA GLU A 243 -33.71 -3.87 -37.02
C GLU A 243 -32.28 -4.12 -36.52
N VAL A 244 -31.31 -3.44 -37.14
CA VAL A 244 -29.91 -3.44 -36.69
C VAL A 244 -29.77 -2.43 -35.55
N LEU A 245 -29.58 -2.94 -34.33
CA LEU A 245 -29.33 -2.12 -33.14
C LEU A 245 -28.02 -1.34 -33.28
N TYR A 246 -26.95 -2.04 -33.67
CA TYR A 246 -25.64 -1.46 -33.98
C TYR A 246 -24.75 -2.44 -34.75
N THR A 247 -23.57 -1.98 -35.15
CA THR A 247 -22.55 -2.81 -35.79
C THR A 247 -21.23 -2.80 -35.03
N THR A 248 -20.50 -3.91 -34.98
CA THR A 248 -19.30 -4.09 -34.14
C THR A 248 -18.01 -3.52 -34.75
N GLY A 249 -18.03 -3.03 -35.99
CA GLY A 249 -16.80 -2.74 -36.72
C GLY A 249 -16.04 -4.02 -37.08
N LYS A 250 -14.87 -3.90 -37.72
CA LYS A 250 -14.15 -5.06 -38.29
C LYS A 250 -13.06 -5.66 -37.38
N THR A 251 -13.02 -5.26 -36.12
CA THR A 251 -12.01 -5.78 -35.18
C THR A 251 -12.16 -7.29 -35.01
N ALA A 252 -11.02 -7.99 -35.01
CA ALA A 252 -10.94 -9.42 -34.77
C ALA A 252 -9.66 -9.75 -34.00
N PRO A 253 -9.68 -10.72 -33.07
CA PRO A 253 -10.86 -11.47 -32.64
C PRO A 253 -11.86 -10.58 -31.86
N LEU A 254 -13.15 -10.92 -31.88
CA LEU A 254 -14.17 -10.25 -31.07
C LEU A 254 -14.90 -11.29 -30.23
N ALA A 255 -14.84 -11.15 -28.91
CA ALA A 255 -15.57 -11.98 -27.97
C ALA A 255 -16.89 -11.32 -27.56
N LEU A 256 -17.97 -12.09 -27.52
CA LEU A 256 -19.29 -11.68 -27.02
C LEU A 256 -19.84 -12.73 -26.05
N VAL A 257 -20.57 -12.28 -25.01
CA VAL A 257 -21.28 -13.17 -24.09
C VAL A 257 -22.53 -13.70 -24.77
N LEU A 258 -22.65 -15.03 -24.85
CA LEU A 258 -23.82 -15.72 -25.40
C LEU A 258 -24.74 -16.16 -24.26
N LEU A 259 -26.00 -15.77 -24.33
CA LEU A 259 -26.99 -16.02 -23.28
C LEU A 259 -27.82 -17.27 -23.58
N GLU A 260 -28.30 -17.38 -24.82
CA GLU A 260 -29.23 -18.43 -25.23
C GLU A 260 -29.00 -18.83 -26.68
N LYS A 261 -29.23 -20.11 -27.00
CA LYS A 261 -29.26 -20.65 -28.36
C LYS A 261 -30.71 -20.86 -28.80
N LEU A 262 -31.07 -20.28 -29.93
CA LEU A 262 -32.40 -20.30 -30.51
C LEU A 262 -32.38 -21.00 -31.87
N GLU A 263 -33.45 -21.71 -32.21
CA GLU A 263 -33.65 -22.32 -33.51
C GLU A 263 -35.01 -21.88 -34.08
N ASN A 264 -35.01 -21.37 -35.32
CA ASN A 264 -36.21 -20.93 -36.00
C ASN A 264 -36.16 -21.26 -37.51
N GLY A 265 -37.17 -20.78 -38.27
CA GLY A 265 -37.27 -21.03 -39.71
C GLY A 265 -36.15 -20.40 -40.56
N GLU A 266 -35.37 -19.47 -40.01
CA GLU A 266 -34.23 -18.82 -40.69
C GLU A 266 -32.87 -19.40 -40.27
N GLY A 267 -32.83 -20.31 -39.28
CA GLY A 267 -31.65 -21.04 -38.86
C GLY A 267 -31.41 -21.02 -37.35
N THR A 268 -30.15 -21.19 -36.97
CA THR A 268 -29.70 -21.17 -35.57
C THR A 268 -29.15 -19.79 -35.22
N TRP A 269 -29.58 -19.26 -34.08
CA TRP A 269 -29.25 -17.93 -33.58
C TRP A 269 -28.73 -17.98 -32.16
N TYR A 270 -27.93 -16.99 -31.78
CA TYR A 270 -27.59 -16.72 -30.39
C TYR A 270 -28.20 -15.40 -29.95
N LYS A 271 -28.84 -15.41 -28.77
CA LYS A 271 -29.10 -14.22 -27.97
C LYS A 271 -27.78 -13.83 -27.32
N VAL A 272 -27.33 -12.60 -27.51
CA VAL A 272 -26.06 -12.07 -26.99
C VAL A 272 -26.32 -10.92 -26.04
N GLN A 273 -25.45 -10.75 -25.06
CA GLN A 273 -25.44 -9.54 -24.23
C GLN A 273 -24.94 -8.37 -25.10
N SER A 274 -25.71 -7.29 -25.19
CA SER A 274 -25.35 -6.12 -26.00
C SER A 274 -24.21 -5.35 -25.36
N GLU A 275 -23.16 -5.05 -26.12
CA GLU A 275 -22.08 -4.17 -25.69
C GLU A 275 -22.59 -2.72 -25.50
N ALA A 276 -23.48 -2.26 -26.38
CA ALA A 276 -24.06 -0.93 -26.31
C ALA A 276 -25.16 -0.85 -25.23
N ALA A 277 -25.10 0.20 -24.41
CA ALA A 277 -26.21 0.58 -23.53
C ALA A 277 -27.39 1.14 -24.35
N VAL A 278 -28.61 0.82 -23.94
CA VAL A 278 -29.84 1.38 -24.55
C VAL A 278 -30.12 2.80 -24.04
N ALA A 279 -29.87 3.07 -22.74
CA ALA A 279 -30.12 4.37 -22.13
C ALA A 279 -29.10 5.44 -22.56
N GLU A 280 -29.56 6.68 -22.73
CA GLU A 280 -28.71 7.81 -23.14
C GLU A 280 -27.69 8.23 -22.07
N ASP A 281 -28.01 8.01 -20.79
CA ASP A 281 -27.12 8.29 -19.65
C ASP A 281 -26.17 7.14 -19.32
N PHE A 282 -26.18 6.09 -20.17
CA PHE A 282 -25.39 4.87 -20.08
C PHE A 282 -25.71 3.95 -18.91
N THR A 283 -26.83 4.18 -18.20
CA THR A 283 -27.37 3.15 -17.33
C THR A 283 -27.65 1.87 -18.11
N TYR A 284 -27.43 0.71 -17.48
CA TYR A 284 -27.42 -0.56 -18.17
C TYR A 284 -28.26 -1.60 -17.44
N ARG A 285 -29.38 -1.96 -18.07
CA ARG A 285 -30.21 -3.10 -17.67
C ARG A 285 -29.83 -4.32 -18.50
N PHE A 286 -29.37 -5.37 -17.84
CA PHE A 286 -28.91 -6.59 -18.50
C PHE A 286 -30.04 -7.29 -19.25
N GLU A 287 -31.26 -7.23 -18.73
CA GLU A 287 -32.44 -7.84 -19.37
C GLU A 287 -32.87 -7.08 -20.64
N ASP A 288 -32.69 -5.76 -20.67
CA ASP A 288 -33.07 -4.91 -21.80
C ASP A 288 -31.97 -4.80 -22.87
N CYS A 289 -30.70 -4.84 -22.45
CA CYS A 289 -29.55 -4.65 -23.32
C CYS A 289 -29.12 -5.97 -23.98
N ILE A 290 -29.96 -6.52 -24.83
CA ILE A 290 -29.75 -7.79 -25.55
C ILE A 290 -29.76 -7.59 -27.07
N GLY A 291 -29.20 -8.55 -27.80
CA GLY A 291 -29.31 -8.59 -29.25
C GLY A 291 -29.17 -10.01 -29.81
N TYR A 292 -29.21 -10.15 -31.13
CA TYR A 292 -29.20 -11.44 -31.81
C TYR A 292 -28.19 -11.48 -32.96
N LEU A 293 -27.53 -12.62 -33.11
CA LEU A 293 -26.61 -12.94 -34.20
C LEU A 293 -26.84 -14.38 -34.69
N PRO A 294 -26.68 -14.65 -36.00
CA PRO A 294 -26.72 -16.02 -36.49
C PRO A 294 -25.54 -16.82 -35.93
N SER A 295 -25.70 -18.12 -35.71
CA SER A 295 -24.64 -18.95 -35.12
C SER A 295 -23.36 -19.00 -35.95
N SER A 296 -23.47 -18.77 -37.27
CA SER A 296 -22.33 -18.67 -38.20
C SER A 296 -21.44 -17.45 -37.96
N SER A 297 -21.83 -16.50 -37.11
CA SER A 297 -21.01 -15.36 -36.73
C SER A 297 -19.81 -15.76 -35.85
N PHE A 298 -19.78 -16.95 -35.27
CA PHE A 298 -18.73 -17.37 -34.33
C PHE A 298 -18.01 -18.61 -34.84
N GLN A 299 -16.68 -18.55 -34.88
CA GLN A 299 -15.83 -19.69 -35.26
C GLN A 299 -15.56 -20.61 -34.06
N LEU A 300 -15.58 -20.06 -32.84
CA LEU A 300 -15.35 -20.79 -31.60
C LEU A 300 -16.39 -20.42 -30.56
N ILE A 301 -16.79 -21.41 -29.77
CA ILE A 301 -17.68 -21.24 -28.62
C ILE A 301 -16.96 -21.83 -27.41
N LEU A 302 -16.68 -20.99 -26.42
CA LEU A 302 -16.09 -21.41 -25.15
C LEU A 302 -17.20 -21.63 -24.12
N ASN A 303 -17.09 -22.68 -23.31
CA ASN A 303 -18.03 -22.99 -22.21
C ASN A 303 -19.49 -23.08 -22.69
N ALA A 304 -19.74 -23.82 -23.79
CA ALA A 304 -21.07 -23.94 -24.40
C ALA A 304 -22.13 -24.58 -23.48
N ASP A 305 -21.70 -25.33 -22.47
CA ASP A 305 -22.53 -25.93 -21.43
C ASP A 305 -23.16 -24.89 -20.47
N ARG A 306 -22.72 -23.63 -20.53
CA ARG A 306 -23.25 -22.51 -19.75
C ARG A 306 -24.35 -21.69 -20.45
N LEU A 307 -24.74 -22.08 -21.67
CA LEU A 307 -25.89 -21.46 -22.32
C LEU A 307 -27.15 -21.69 -21.47
N ASN A 308 -28.00 -20.66 -21.36
CA ASN A 308 -29.25 -20.68 -20.60
C ASN A 308 -29.10 -20.86 -19.07
N THR A 309 -27.89 -20.72 -18.51
CA THR A 309 -27.70 -20.88 -17.06
C THR A 309 -27.75 -19.59 -16.26
N LEU A 310 -27.62 -18.42 -16.91
CA LEU A 310 -27.65 -17.12 -16.24
C LEU A 310 -29.07 -16.81 -15.75
N GLN A 311 -29.22 -16.66 -14.43
CA GLN A 311 -30.47 -16.25 -13.80
C GLN A 311 -30.28 -14.88 -13.16
N LEU A 312 -31.15 -13.94 -13.53
CA LEU A 312 -31.16 -12.58 -13.03
C LEU A 312 -32.42 -12.33 -12.21
N LYS A 313 -32.32 -11.36 -11.32
CA LYS A 313 -33.45 -10.72 -10.64
C LYS A 313 -33.28 -9.21 -10.72
N SER A 314 -34.36 -8.49 -10.52
CA SER A 314 -34.32 -7.04 -10.40
C SER A 314 -34.53 -6.59 -8.96
N ALA A 315 -33.89 -5.49 -8.59
CA ALA A 315 -34.11 -4.79 -7.33
C ALA A 315 -34.40 -3.32 -7.61
N VAL A 316 -35.28 -2.74 -6.81
CA VAL A 316 -35.63 -1.32 -6.93
C VAL A 316 -35.15 -0.58 -5.68
N PHE A 317 -34.39 0.48 -5.86
CA PHE A 317 -34.00 1.36 -4.77
C PHE A 317 -34.73 2.68 -4.86
N ASP A 318 -35.21 3.16 -3.71
CA ASP A 318 -35.91 4.41 -3.54
C ASP A 318 -35.11 5.28 -2.56
N ALA A 319 -34.69 6.46 -2.99
CA ALA A 319 -33.91 7.38 -2.17
C ALA A 319 -34.74 8.00 -1.03
N GLY A 320 -36.04 7.71 -0.93
CA GLY A 320 -36.91 8.30 0.08
C GLY A 320 -36.95 9.83 -0.06
N GLU A 321 -36.48 10.53 0.95
CA GLU A 321 -36.37 12.00 0.95
C GLU A 321 -35.05 12.53 0.34
N GLY A 322 -34.16 11.66 -0.11
CA GLY A 322 -32.89 12.03 -0.72
C GLY A 322 -32.88 11.98 -2.24
N THR A 323 -31.67 11.99 -2.82
CA THR A 323 -31.43 11.92 -4.26
C THR A 323 -30.17 11.10 -4.53
N PHE A 324 -30.20 10.27 -5.58
CA PHE A 324 -29.03 9.52 -6.00
C PHE A 324 -27.98 10.41 -6.67
N PRO A 325 -26.68 10.03 -6.69
CA PRO A 325 -25.61 10.81 -7.32
C PRO A 325 -25.84 11.16 -8.80
N GLN A 326 -26.49 10.29 -9.55
CA GLN A 326 -26.89 10.50 -10.95
C GLN A 326 -28.15 11.36 -11.13
N GLY A 327 -28.79 11.75 -10.03
CA GLY A 327 -30.08 12.41 -10.01
C GLY A 327 -31.25 11.43 -9.87
N GLY A 328 -32.41 11.96 -9.48
CA GLY A 328 -33.64 11.19 -9.27
C GLY A 328 -33.71 10.49 -7.92
N SER A 329 -34.90 9.97 -7.61
CA SER A 329 -35.21 9.33 -6.34
C SER A 329 -35.42 7.82 -6.45
N ARG A 330 -35.28 7.23 -7.65
CA ARG A 330 -35.55 5.81 -7.86
C ARG A 330 -34.61 5.24 -8.91
N ILE A 331 -34.08 4.06 -8.64
CA ILE A 331 -33.27 3.29 -9.58
C ILE A 331 -33.72 1.84 -9.57
N GLU A 332 -33.60 1.19 -10.72
CA GLU A 332 -33.87 -0.24 -10.86
C GLU A 332 -32.64 -0.89 -11.48
N ILE A 333 -32.20 -2.00 -10.89
CA ILE A 333 -30.98 -2.69 -11.27
C ILE A 333 -31.26 -4.16 -11.54
N ASP A 334 -30.45 -4.76 -12.42
CA ASP A 334 -30.40 -6.22 -12.60
C ASP A 334 -29.16 -6.77 -11.90
N LEU A 335 -29.34 -7.92 -11.24
CA LEU A 335 -28.28 -8.61 -10.53
C LEU A 335 -28.49 -10.11 -10.62
N LEU A 336 -27.46 -10.88 -10.29
CA LEU A 336 -27.56 -12.33 -10.19
C LEU A 336 -28.59 -12.71 -9.11
N GLU A 337 -29.34 -13.78 -9.36
CA GLU A 337 -30.43 -14.24 -8.49
C GLU A 337 -29.99 -14.40 -7.01
N ASN A 338 -28.76 -14.85 -6.79
CA ASN A 338 -28.19 -15.12 -5.46
C ASN A 338 -27.36 -13.96 -4.88
N SER A 339 -27.25 -12.83 -5.57
CA SER A 339 -26.50 -11.67 -5.07
C SER A 339 -27.36 -10.77 -4.20
N GLU A 340 -26.74 -10.07 -3.26
CA GLU A 340 -27.36 -8.96 -2.54
C GLU A 340 -27.33 -7.72 -3.42
N PRO A 341 -28.45 -6.97 -3.53
CA PRO A 341 -28.47 -5.77 -4.35
C PRO A 341 -27.74 -4.63 -3.64
N TYR A 342 -26.99 -3.86 -4.42
CA TYR A 342 -26.23 -2.71 -3.92
C TYR A 342 -26.49 -1.49 -4.82
N ALA A 343 -26.66 -0.33 -4.20
CA ALA A 343 -26.96 0.95 -4.86
C ALA A 343 -26.10 2.09 -4.29
N PRO A 344 -25.90 3.18 -5.07
CA PRO A 344 -25.28 4.39 -4.54
C PRO A 344 -25.97 4.83 -3.26
N GLU A 345 -25.17 5.28 -2.29
CA GLU A 345 -25.68 6.05 -1.17
C GLU A 345 -26.38 7.32 -1.70
N PRO A 346 -27.70 7.47 -1.51
CA PRO A 346 -28.37 8.71 -1.83
C PRO A 346 -28.03 9.77 -0.79
N THR A 347 -27.95 11.03 -1.21
CA THR A 347 -27.72 12.16 -0.30
C THR A 347 -29.03 12.82 0.08
N ARG A 348 -29.10 13.33 1.31
CA ARG A 348 -30.22 14.11 1.82
C ARG A 348 -29.68 15.31 2.60
N GLU A 349 -30.27 16.48 2.37
CA GLU A 349 -29.94 17.68 3.14
C GLU A 349 -30.21 17.46 4.63
N GLY A 350 -29.21 17.75 5.48
CA GLY A 350 -29.31 17.60 6.94
C GLY A 350 -29.32 16.15 7.45
N GLY A 351 -29.12 15.16 6.57
CA GLY A 351 -29.15 13.74 6.94
C GLY A 351 -27.90 12.96 6.53
N VAL A 352 -27.59 11.91 7.28
CA VAL A 352 -26.66 10.84 6.87
C VAL A 352 -27.47 9.62 6.49
N PHE A 353 -27.18 9.04 5.33
CA PHE A 353 -27.72 7.74 4.94
C PHE A 353 -27.25 6.67 5.92
N VAL A 354 -28.17 5.85 6.45
CA VAL A 354 -27.84 4.82 7.45
C VAL A 354 -28.15 3.39 7.01
N GLY A 355 -28.78 3.22 5.84
CA GLY A 355 -29.05 1.91 5.29
C GLY A 355 -30.33 1.85 4.45
N TRP A 356 -30.66 0.63 4.03
CA TRP A 356 -31.83 0.32 3.23
C TRP A 356 -32.87 -0.44 4.05
N GLN A 357 -34.12 0.03 4.02
CA GLN A 357 -35.26 -0.74 4.48
C GLN A 357 -35.87 -1.50 3.30
N GLU A 358 -35.78 -2.83 3.33
CA GLU A 358 -36.37 -3.70 2.30
C GLU A 358 -37.85 -4.00 2.59
N ASN A 359 -38.68 -3.90 1.55
CA ASN A 359 -40.07 -4.32 1.56
C ASN A 359 -40.50 -4.79 0.17
N ASN A 360 -40.68 -6.11 0.01
CA ASN A 360 -41.12 -6.74 -1.25
C ASN A 360 -40.23 -6.37 -2.47
N GLY A 361 -38.91 -6.41 -2.31
CA GLY A 361 -37.94 -6.12 -3.38
C GLY A 361 -37.71 -4.63 -3.64
N VAL A 362 -38.32 -3.76 -2.85
CA VAL A 362 -38.05 -2.31 -2.86
C VAL A 362 -37.22 -1.94 -1.63
N TYR A 363 -36.06 -1.34 -1.86
CA TYR A 363 -35.09 -0.90 -0.86
C TYR A 363 -35.23 0.61 -0.70
N THR A 364 -35.84 1.06 0.39
CA THR A 364 -36.05 2.50 0.66
C THR A 364 -34.95 3.03 1.57
N ALA A 365 -34.33 4.15 1.21
CA ALA A 365 -33.23 4.72 1.97
C ALA A 365 -33.70 5.29 3.31
N GLU A 366 -32.96 4.97 4.37
CA GLU A 366 -33.15 5.53 5.71
C GLU A 366 -32.06 6.56 6.03
N TYR A 367 -32.45 7.58 6.80
CA TYR A 367 -31.57 8.68 7.18
C TYR A 367 -31.64 8.97 8.67
N LYS A 368 -30.50 9.33 9.24
CA LYS A 368 -30.43 10.00 10.54
C LYS A 368 -30.18 11.49 10.36
N GLU A 369 -30.99 12.30 11.00
CA GLU A 369 -30.85 13.76 10.99
C GLU A 369 -29.63 14.19 11.83
N ILE A 370 -28.76 15.01 11.22
CA ILE A 370 -27.56 15.55 11.85
C ILE A 370 -27.95 16.80 12.63
N GLN A 371 -27.70 16.80 13.93
CA GLN A 371 -27.82 18.00 14.76
C GLN A 371 -26.58 18.89 14.64
N SER A 372 -25.38 18.30 14.74
CA SER A 372 -24.12 19.04 14.56
C SER A 372 -22.95 18.10 14.25
N ILE A 373 -21.90 18.66 13.66
CA ILE A 373 -20.61 17.98 13.54
C ILE A 373 -19.47 18.88 14.05
N SER A 374 -18.50 18.29 14.74
CA SER A 374 -17.38 19.03 15.34
C SER A 374 -16.10 18.22 15.34
N MET A 375 -14.95 18.89 15.15
CA MET A 375 -13.63 18.30 15.38
C MET A 375 -13.46 17.93 16.87
N ILE A 376 -12.98 16.72 17.14
CA ILE A 376 -12.62 16.29 18.51
C ILE A 376 -11.11 16.08 18.67
N SER A 377 -10.43 15.74 17.59
CA SER A 377 -8.97 15.67 17.52
C SER A 377 -8.51 16.30 16.20
N LEU A 378 -7.51 17.18 16.27
CA LEU A 378 -6.98 17.87 15.11
C LEU A 378 -5.76 17.09 14.57
N PRO A 379 -5.70 16.81 13.26
CA PRO A 379 -4.53 16.22 12.64
C PRO A 379 -3.39 17.25 12.51
N LYS A 380 -2.30 16.88 11.82
CA LYS A 380 -1.19 17.81 11.52
C LYS A 380 -1.71 19.09 10.86
N GLN A 381 -1.21 20.25 11.31
CA GLN A 381 -1.68 21.57 10.85
C GLN A 381 -0.61 22.41 10.14
N GLN A 382 0.65 21.96 10.14
CA GLN A 382 1.78 22.73 9.58
C GLN A 382 2.45 21.89 8.50
N PHE A 383 2.53 22.45 7.29
CA PHE A 383 2.96 21.73 6.10
C PHE A 383 3.95 22.54 5.28
N ALA A 384 4.91 21.85 4.67
CA ALA A 384 5.70 22.43 3.59
C ALA A 384 4.86 22.46 2.31
N SER A 385 5.15 23.42 1.44
CA SER A 385 4.56 23.53 0.11
C SER A 385 4.87 22.28 -0.72
N GLY A 386 3.88 21.79 -1.46
CA GLY A 386 3.95 20.55 -2.24
C GLY A 386 3.90 19.25 -1.43
N SER A 387 3.80 19.32 -0.09
CA SER A 387 3.65 18.13 0.75
C SER A 387 2.26 17.49 0.60
N ARG A 388 2.05 16.33 1.25
CA ARG A 388 0.76 15.65 1.27
C ARG A 388 0.05 15.92 2.59
N ILE A 389 -1.28 15.98 2.54
CA ILE A 389 -2.09 16.07 3.75
C ILE A 389 -1.85 14.83 4.62
N ASP A 390 -1.81 15.05 5.93
CA ASP A 390 -1.65 14.01 6.95
C ASP A 390 -2.84 14.12 7.89
N LEU A 391 -3.76 13.16 7.80
CA LEU A 391 -5.00 13.09 8.56
C LEU A 391 -4.88 12.18 9.79
N LYS A 392 -3.70 11.62 10.05
CA LYS A 392 -3.47 10.75 11.20
C LYS A 392 -3.84 11.50 12.48
N GLU A 393 -4.43 10.78 13.43
CA GLU A 393 -4.94 11.30 14.72
C GLU A 393 -6.13 12.26 14.61
N GLY A 394 -6.59 12.63 13.41
CA GLY A 394 -7.78 13.47 13.21
C GLY A 394 -9.08 12.69 13.34
N SER A 395 -10.07 13.24 14.05
CA SER A 395 -11.42 12.67 14.13
C SER A 395 -12.50 13.74 14.35
N VAL A 396 -13.73 13.41 13.94
CA VAL A 396 -14.93 14.21 14.14
C VAL A 396 -15.95 13.48 15.00
N LEU A 397 -16.74 14.25 15.74
CA LEU A 397 -17.94 13.80 16.42
C LEU A 397 -19.17 14.26 15.65
N VAL A 398 -20.03 13.32 15.30
CA VAL A 398 -21.36 13.55 14.73
C VAL A 398 -22.38 13.43 15.85
N GLN A 399 -23.17 14.48 16.07
CA GLN A 399 -24.31 14.46 16.97
C GLN A 399 -25.60 14.41 16.16
N TYR A 400 -26.46 13.44 16.46
CA TYR A 400 -27.72 13.24 15.76
C TYR A 400 -28.89 13.85 16.52
N ALA A 401 -29.98 14.18 15.81
CA ALA A 401 -31.19 14.75 16.42
C ALA A 401 -31.89 13.79 17.41
N ASP A 402 -31.65 12.48 17.29
CA ASP A 402 -32.14 11.46 18.23
C ASP A 402 -31.36 11.39 19.57
N GLY A 403 -30.33 12.24 19.72
CA GLY A 403 -29.47 12.31 20.90
C GLY A 403 -28.32 11.30 20.89
N THR A 404 -28.20 10.46 19.86
CA THR A 404 -27.04 9.57 19.68
C THR A 404 -25.85 10.34 19.11
N GLN A 405 -24.64 9.79 19.27
CA GLN A 405 -23.41 10.38 18.78
C GLN A 405 -22.47 9.31 18.22
N GLU A 406 -21.65 9.69 17.24
CA GLU A 406 -20.67 8.80 16.60
C GLU A 406 -19.34 9.53 16.40
N GLU A 407 -18.24 8.92 16.84
CA GLU A 407 -16.88 9.37 16.49
C GLU A 407 -16.45 8.71 15.18
N LYS A 408 -15.96 9.51 14.22
CA LYS A 408 -15.41 9.02 12.95
C LYS A 408 -13.98 9.53 12.75
N PRO A 409 -13.00 8.64 12.51
CA PRO A 409 -11.66 9.08 12.10
C PRO A 409 -11.74 9.78 10.73
N LEU A 410 -10.87 10.75 10.49
CA LEU A 410 -10.80 11.42 9.21
C LEU A 410 -10.28 10.47 8.12
N THR A 411 -10.86 10.55 6.93
CA THR A 411 -10.38 9.87 5.74
C THR A 411 -10.14 10.88 4.62
N SER A 412 -9.41 10.45 3.58
CA SER A 412 -9.18 11.27 2.39
C SER A 412 -10.48 11.63 1.65
N SER A 413 -11.56 10.86 1.85
CA SER A 413 -12.89 11.11 1.28
C SER A 413 -13.72 12.12 2.08
N MET A 414 -13.29 12.50 3.29
CA MET A 414 -13.99 13.44 4.15
C MET A 414 -13.48 14.88 4.01
N VAL A 415 -12.31 15.08 3.43
CA VAL A 415 -11.62 16.39 3.43
C VAL A 415 -11.55 17.04 2.04
N SER A 416 -11.77 18.35 2.00
CA SER A 416 -11.68 19.16 0.78
C SER A 416 -11.33 20.62 1.11
N GLY A 417 -11.24 21.49 0.10
CA GLY A 417 -11.04 22.94 0.28
C GLY A 417 -9.60 23.38 0.52
N PHE A 418 -8.61 22.52 0.25
CA PHE A 418 -7.18 22.82 0.40
C PHE A 418 -6.41 22.56 -0.89
N ASP A 419 -5.30 23.28 -1.09
CA ASP A 419 -4.29 23.04 -2.11
C ASP A 419 -2.89 23.07 -1.47
N MET A 420 -2.24 21.92 -1.42
CA MET A 420 -0.91 21.80 -0.82
C MET A 420 0.19 22.53 -1.61
N ASN A 421 -0.09 23.04 -2.81
CA ASN A 421 0.85 23.85 -3.61
C ASN A 421 0.62 25.36 -3.50
N THR A 422 -0.37 25.78 -2.73
CA THR A 422 -0.68 27.19 -2.51
C THR A 422 -0.27 27.56 -1.07
N ASP A 423 0.62 28.53 -0.92
CA ASP A 423 1.13 28.92 0.40
C ASP A 423 0.15 29.81 1.18
N GLY A 424 0.28 29.80 2.50
CA GLY A 424 -0.49 30.57 3.45
C GLY A 424 -1.51 29.75 4.26
N PRO A 425 -2.31 30.44 5.09
CA PRO A 425 -3.34 29.79 5.89
C PRO A 425 -4.47 29.31 4.99
N GLN A 426 -4.92 28.08 5.22
CA GLN A 426 -6.03 27.46 4.50
C GLN A 426 -6.98 26.78 5.47
N THR A 427 -8.27 26.74 5.12
CA THR A 427 -9.30 26.07 5.91
C THR A 427 -9.68 24.77 5.22
N VAL A 428 -9.36 23.65 5.85
CA VAL A 428 -9.77 22.32 5.39
C VAL A 428 -11.23 22.12 5.79
N THR A 429 -12.08 21.85 4.82
CA THR A 429 -13.48 21.49 5.04
C THR A 429 -13.57 19.99 5.26
N VAL A 430 -14.20 19.59 6.36
CA VAL A 430 -14.50 18.19 6.70
C VAL A 430 -16.00 17.97 6.50
N THR A 431 -16.37 16.96 5.70
CA THR A 431 -17.76 16.68 5.31
C THR A 431 -18.20 15.31 5.81
N VAL A 432 -19.38 15.25 6.43
CA VAL A 432 -20.10 14.01 6.77
C VAL A 432 -21.52 14.13 6.26
N GLY A 433 -21.90 13.31 5.28
CA GLY A 433 -23.17 13.48 4.56
C GLY A 433 -23.17 14.83 3.83
N THR A 434 -24.09 15.72 4.20
CA THR A 434 -24.13 17.11 3.71
C THR A 434 -23.67 18.14 4.74
N ALA A 435 -23.40 17.72 5.99
CA ALA A 435 -22.93 18.62 7.04
C ALA A 435 -21.41 18.82 6.96
N THR A 436 -20.96 20.03 7.31
CA THR A 436 -19.54 20.40 7.27
C THR A 436 -19.05 20.97 8.61
N THR A 437 -17.79 20.69 8.92
CA THR A 437 -16.98 21.37 9.94
C THR A 437 -15.63 21.71 9.31
N SER A 438 -14.73 22.33 10.04
CA SER A 438 -13.43 22.69 9.49
C SER A 438 -12.33 22.76 10.53
N TYR A 439 -11.10 22.73 10.04
CA TYR A 439 -9.92 23.09 10.79
C TYR A 439 -8.93 23.83 9.90
N ASP A 440 -8.05 24.62 10.51
CA ASP A 440 -7.07 25.40 9.77
C ASP A 440 -5.73 24.66 9.68
N ILE A 441 -5.09 24.85 8.53
CA ILE A 441 -3.72 24.43 8.24
C ILE A 441 -2.91 25.62 7.74
N GLU A 442 -1.60 25.53 7.85
CA GLU A 442 -0.64 26.49 7.29
C GLU A 442 0.27 25.73 6.31
N VAL A 443 0.29 26.18 5.06
CA VAL A 443 1.25 25.72 4.05
C VAL A 443 2.34 26.78 3.92
N SER A 444 3.58 26.44 4.28
CA SER A 444 4.65 27.42 4.44
C SER A 444 5.76 27.25 3.41
N GLU A 445 5.90 28.23 2.52
CA GLU A 445 7.07 28.34 1.64
C GLU A 445 8.37 28.43 2.45
N LEU A 446 8.37 29.15 3.59
CA LEU A 446 9.53 29.27 4.46
C LEU A 446 9.96 27.92 5.05
N LEU A 447 9.00 27.07 5.43
CA LEU A 447 9.31 25.72 5.86
C LEU A 447 9.94 24.91 4.72
N THR A 448 9.39 25.04 3.51
CA THR A 448 9.92 24.41 2.29
C THR A 448 11.36 24.86 2.02
N GLN A 449 11.61 26.16 2.00
CA GLN A 449 12.94 26.75 1.82
C GLN A 449 13.92 26.29 2.92
N ALA A 450 13.48 26.18 4.17
CA ALA A 450 14.33 25.68 5.25
C ALA A 450 14.70 24.20 5.06
N GLN A 451 13.77 23.37 4.57
CA GLN A 451 13.99 21.97 4.26
C GLN A 451 14.90 21.79 3.03
N ASP A 452 14.66 22.54 1.97
CA ASP A 452 15.45 22.53 0.73
C ASP A 452 16.87 23.04 0.97
N ALA A 453 17.03 24.16 1.66
CA ALA A 453 18.36 24.68 2.02
C ALA A 453 19.14 23.67 2.86
N LEU A 454 18.48 22.95 3.78
CA LEU A 454 19.13 21.91 4.58
C LEU A 454 19.58 20.72 3.71
N LYS A 455 18.80 20.35 2.70
CA LYS A 455 19.13 19.28 1.75
C LYS A 455 20.26 19.70 0.81
N GLU A 456 20.26 20.93 0.32
CA GLU A 456 21.33 21.49 -0.51
C GLU A 456 22.65 21.59 0.27
N ASP A 457 22.61 22.16 1.48
CA ASP A 457 23.80 22.28 2.34
C ASP A 457 24.39 20.91 2.68
N LEU A 458 23.53 19.93 2.95
CA LEU A 458 23.94 18.55 3.16
C LEU A 458 24.67 18.00 1.94
N GLN A 459 24.11 18.16 0.74
CA GLN A 459 24.71 17.62 -0.48
C GLN A 459 26.03 18.33 -0.81
N ALA A 460 26.07 19.66 -0.67
CA ALA A 460 27.27 20.45 -0.86
C ALA A 460 28.40 20.04 0.10
N LEU A 461 28.09 19.80 1.38
CA LEU A 461 29.08 19.32 2.35
C LEU A 461 29.59 17.92 2.04
N ILE A 462 28.72 17.01 1.57
CA ILE A 462 29.13 15.67 1.13
C ILE A 462 30.10 15.77 -0.05
N ASP A 463 29.83 16.64 -1.03
CA ASP A 463 30.63 16.74 -2.24
C ASP A 463 31.96 17.51 -2.02
N ALA A 464 31.99 18.46 -1.09
CA ALA A 464 33.13 19.34 -0.87
C ALA A 464 34.18 18.80 0.11
N ILE A 465 33.83 17.87 1.00
CA ILE A 465 34.71 17.43 2.09
C ILE A 465 35.40 16.12 1.71
N ASP A 466 36.74 16.15 1.60
CA ASP A 466 37.55 14.94 1.66
C ASP A 466 37.60 14.43 3.11
N PRO A 467 37.05 13.23 3.43
CA PRO A 467 37.08 12.68 4.78
C PRO A 467 38.48 12.54 5.36
N ALA A 468 39.52 12.43 4.53
CA ALA A 468 40.91 12.35 4.97
C ALA A 468 41.52 13.72 5.36
N ALA A 469 40.90 14.83 4.96
CA ALA A 469 41.48 16.17 5.06
C ALA A 469 40.46 17.26 5.44
N VAL A 470 39.71 17.06 6.53
CA VAL A 470 38.68 18.01 6.99
C VAL A 470 39.28 19.25 7.68
N THR A 471 39.01 20.44 7.13
CA THR A 471 39.44 21.75 7.66
C THR A 471 38.62 22.19 8.89
N GLU A 472 39.16 23.11 9.71
CA GLU A 472 38.42 23.62 10.90
C GLU A 472 37.10 24.34 10.55
N GLN A 473 37.04 25.00 9.39
CA GLN A 473 35.80 25.60 8.90
C GLN A 473 34.77 24.52 8.58
N GLN A 474 35.15 23.49 7.82
CA GLN A 474 34.26 22.37 7.48
C GLN A 474 33.79 21.62 8.74
N LYS A 475 34.62 21.51 9.80
CA LYS A 475 34.18 20.97 11.09
C LYS A 475 33.09 21.81 11.72
N THR A 476 33.23 23.13 11.66
CA THR A 476 32.21 24.07 12.15
C THR A 476 30.91 23.92 11.37
N ASP A 477 31.00 23.85 10.04
CA ASP A 477 29.86 23.71 9.15
C ASP A 477 29.11 22.38 9.39
N LEU A 478 29.84 21.27 9.57
CA LEU A 478 29.27 19.96 9.93
C LEU A 478 28.54 19.99 11.28
N ILE A 479 29.09 20.68 12.29
CA ILE A 479 28.43 20.83 13.59
C ILE A 479 27.17 21.68 13.49
N GLN A 480 27.19 22.76 12.69
CA GLN A 480 26.01 23.57 12.42
C GLN A 480 24.93 22.79 11.66
N LEU A 481 25.32 22.00 10.66
CA LEU A 481 24.42 21.09 9.96
C LEU A 481 23.76 20.12 10.95
N LYS A 482 24.54 19.51 11.87
CA LYS A 482 23.98 18.61 12.89
C LYS A 482 22.95 19.31 13.79
N GLN A 483 23.18 20.58 14.15
CA GLN A 483 22.22 21.35 14.95
C GLN A 483 20.89 21.57 14.20
N ARG A 484 20.97 21.87 12.90
CA ARG A 484 19.79 22.02 12.03
C ARG A 484 19.04 20.70 11.87
N LEU A 485 19.76 19.60 11.64
CA LEU A 485 19.18 18.24 11.57
C LEU A 485 18.44 17.82 12.86
N ASP A 486 18.81 18.38 14.01
CA ASP A 486 18.11 18.11 15.28
C ASP A 486 16.79 18.90 15.45
N THR A 487 16.53 19.89 14.59
CA THR A 487 15.41 20.85 14.72
C THR A 487 14.55 20.98 13.47
N THR A 488 15.05 20.56 12.30
CA THR A 488 14.37 20.63 11.01
C THR A 488 14.26 19.22 10.43
N GLU A 489 13.06 18.83 10.04
CA GLU A 489 12.82 17.58 9.33
C GLU A 489 13.40 17.65 7.91
N VAL A 490 14.06 16.59 7.45
CA VAL A 490 14.55 16.49 6.06
C VAL A 490 13.75 15.40 5.36
N SER A 491 13.03 15.78 4.31
CA SER A 491 12.26 14.83 3.51
C SER A 491 13.22 13.90 2.74
N ALA A 492 13.21 12.62 3.12
CA ALA A 492 13.83 11.49 2.45
C ALA A 492 15.37 11.51 2.30
N TRP A 493 16.01 10.51 2.91
CA TRP A 493 17.45 10.27 2.89
C TRP A 493 17.80 9.07 2.04
N THR A 494 18.82 9.19 1.19
CA THR A 494 19.41 8.00 0.57
C THR A 494 20.37 7.31 1.54
N ILE A 495 20.49 5.98 1.45
CA ILE A 495 21.46 5.20 2.24
C ILE A 495 22.89 5.75 2.04
N ALA A 496 23.25 6.17 0.83
CA ALA A 496 24.56 6.75 0.52
C ALA A 496 24.80 8.07 1.27
N GLN A 497 23.81 8.99 1.28
CA GLN A 497 23.91 10.24 2.01
C GLN A 497 24.07 10.03 3.52
N ILE A 498 23.32 9.08 4.09
CA ILE A 498 23.42 8.71 5.51
C ILE A 498 24.84 8.25 5.83
N ARG A 499 25.42 7.36 5.01
CA ARG A 499 26.79 6.85 5.18
C ARG A 499 27.84 7.96 5.10
N SER A 500 27.81 8.76 4.03
CA SER A 500 28.79 9.82 3.80
C SER A 500 28.80 10.82 4.96
N LEU A 501 27.61 11.28 5.39
CA LEU A 501 27.54 12.29 6.42
C LEU A 501 27.87 11.73 7.82
N ASP A 502 27.53 10.48 8.10
CA ASP A 502 27.94 9.81 9.33
C ASP A 502 29.47 9.66 9.42
N ALA A 503 30.13 9.30 8.32
CA ALA A 503 31.58 9.19 8.24
C ALA A 503 32.28 10.53 8.54
N LEU A 504 31.70 11.64 8.08
CA LEU A 504 32.21 12.99 8.35
C LEU A 504 31.97 13.46 9.79
N LEU A 505 30.79 13.15 10.36
CA LEU A 505 30.42 13.61 11.70
C LEU A 505 31.02 12.76 12.82
N LYS A 506 31.22 11.46 12.60
CA LYS A 506 31.64 10.56 13.66
C LYS A 506 32.93 11.03 14.36
N PRO A 507 34.04 11.35 13.66
CA PRO A 507 35.28 11.78 14.30
C PRO A 507 35.12 13.06 15.14
N LEU A 508 34.21 13.96 14.76
CA LEU A 508 33.96 15.22 15.47
C LEU A 508 33.23 15.01 16.81
N LEU A 509 32.54 13.87 16.95
CA LEU A 509 31.70 13.57 18.09
C LEU A 509 32.24 12.43 18.97
N ASP A 510 33.28 11.71 18.53
CA ASP A 510 33.90 10.58 19.25
C ASP A 510 34.38 10.94 20.68
N GLY A 511 34.81 12.19 20.91
CA GLY A 511 35.18 12.66 22.26
C GLY A 511 34.00 12.87 23.21
N GLN A 512 32.77 12.87 22.71
CA GLN A 512 31.55 13.23 23.46
C GLN A 512 30.63 12.04 23.68
N ARG A 513 30.81 10.97 22.90
CA ARG A 513 30.02 9.75 23.01
C ARG A 513 30.87 8.50 22.81
N SER A 514 30.42 7.40 23.39
CA SER A 514 30.92 6.08 23.09
C SER A 514 29.82 5.27 22.42
N LEU A 515 30.08 4.81 21.20
CA LEU A 515 29.15 4.00 20.43
C LEU A 515 29.46 2.52 20.64
N ILE A 516 28.42 1.71 20.86
CA ILE A 516 28.52 0.27 21.06
C ILE A 516 27.45 -0.43 20.23
N LEU A 517 27.88 -1.35 19.36
CA LEU A 517 27.04 -2.31 18.69
C LEU A 517 27.14 -3.66 19.39
N LYS A 518 25.99 -4.27 19.68
CA LYS A 518 25.91 -5.57 20.34
C LYS A 518 25.01 -6.50 19.53
N SER A 519 25.57 -7.58 19.01
CA SER A 519 24.81 -8.65 18.34
C SER A 519 25.56 -9.97 18.45
N LYS A 520 24.87 -11.08 18.16
CA LYS A 520 25.51 -12.36 17.82
C LYS A 520 25.93 -12.41 16.35
N ASP A 521 25.26 -11.63 15.51
CA ASP A 521 25.63 -11.43 14.12
C ASP A 521 26.91 -10.60 14.05
N SER A 522 27.96 -11.17 13.44
CA SER A 522 29.27 -10.53 13.31
C SER A 522 29.32 -9.46 12.21
N GLN A 523 28.37 -9.49 11.26
CA GLN A 523 28.20 -8.48 10.20
C GLN A 523 27.32 -7.32 10.66
N PHE A 524 26.79 -7.34 11.90
CA PHE A 524 26.00 -6.23 12.42
C PHE A 524 26.82 -4.94 12.44
N ALA A 525 26.41 -4.01 11.59
CA ALA A 525 27.06 -2.74 11.39
C ALA A 525 26.01 -1.67 11.08
N VAL A 526 26.33 -0.40 11.35
CA VAL A 526 25.39 0.70 11.16
C VAL A 526 26.07 1.94 10.59
N SER A 527 25.29 2.71 9.84
CA SER A 527 25.63 4.08 9.46
C SER A 527 24.46 5.01 9.76
N GLY A 528 24.77 6.27 9.97
CA GLY A 528 23.81 7.29 10.38
C GLY A 528 23.69 7.45 11.89
N LEU A 529 24.41 6.67 12.68
CA LEU A 529 24.29 6.75 14.14
C LEU A 529 24.75 8.13 14.66
N SER A 530 25.65 8.81 13.95
CA SER A 530 26.02 10.19 14.31
C SER A 530 24.93 11.22 14.08
N LEU A 531 24.08 10.95 13.10
CA LEU A 531 22.98 11.81 12.65
C LEU A 531 21.77 11.60 13.54
N ALA A 532 21.41 10.32 13.70
CA ALA A 532 20.16 9.90 14.30
C ALA A 532 20.10 10.15 15.80
N LEU A 533 21.25 10.25 16.48
CA LEU A 533 21.30 10.50 17.91
C LEU A 533 21.05 11.98 18.23
N PRO A 534 20.04 12.31 19.06
CA PRO A 534 19.80 13.69 19.48
C PRO A 534 20.94 14.18 20.37
N GLN A 535 21.46 15.38 20.09
CA GLN A 535 22.58 15.93 20.85
C GLN A 535 22.37 17.40 21.21
N LYS A 536 22.43 17.70 22.51
CA LYS A 536 22.44 19.08 22.99
C LYS A 536 23.85 19.64 22.84
N ASN A 537 24.00 20.73 22.07
CA ASN A 537 25.27 21.41 21.80
C ASN A 537 26.36 20.46 21.24
N PRO A 538 26.15 19.88 20.04
CA PRO A 538 27.14 19.02 19.41
C PRO A 538 28.49 19.76 19.29
N GLY A 539 29.59 19.07 19.59
CA GLY A 539 30.93 19.68 19.57
C GLY A 539 31.46 20.13 20.93
N GLN A 540 30.61 20.25 21.97
CA GLN A 540 30.94 21.05 23.15
C GLN A 540 30.98 20.29 24.49
N LYS A 541 30.59 19.01 24.54
CA LYS A 541 30.56 18.25 25.81
C LYS A 541 31.99 18.03 26.36
N LYS A 542 32.19 18.36 27.64
CA LYS A 542 33.44 18.10 28.39
C LYS A 542 33.17 17.06 29.48
N GLY A 543 34.01 16.02 29.58
CA GLY A 543 33.92 14.98 30.63
C GLY A 543 33.73 13.56 30.08
N ILE A 544 33.04 12.71 30.84
CA ILE A 544 32.77 11.31 30.44
C ILE A 544 31.81 11.29 29.24
N PRO A 545 32.17 10.61 28.13
CA PRO A 545 31.30 10.44 26.98
C PRO A 545 29.97 9.77 27.32
N ASP A 546 28.86 10.16 26.67
CA ASP A 546 27.62 9.38 26.77
C ASP A 546 27.77 8.05 26.02
N THR A 547 27.43 6.93 26.65
CA THR A 547 27.43 5.63 25.98
C THR A 547 26.08 5.41 25.29
N TYR A 548 26.11 5.24 23.97
CA TYR A 548 24.96 4.80 23.18
C TYR A 548 25.20 3.38 22.71
N LYS A 549 24.24 2.51 23.02
CA LYS A 549 24.31 1.09 22.70
C LYS A 549 23.16 0.70 21.81
N LEU A 550 23.47 0.21 20.62
CA LEU A 550 22.51 -0.40 19.71
C LEU A 550 22.64 -1.92 19.81
N THR A 551 21.52 -2.62 19.96
CA THR A 551 21.50 -4.07 20.07
C THR A 551 20.59 -4.66 19.01
N LEU A 552 21.16 -5.52 18.14
CA LEU A 552 20.41 -6.37 17.24
C LEU A 552 20.24 -7.75 17.90
N LYS A 553 19.00 -8.25 17.91
CA LYS A 553 18.69 -9.55 18.49
C LYS A 553 17.63 -10.25 17.66
N GLU A 554 17.87 -11.52 17.34
CA GLU A 554 16.83 -12.39 16.79
C GLU A 554 15.78 -12.67 17.87
N THR A 555 14.55 -12.25 17.59
CA THR A 555 13.41 -12.26 18.52
C THR A 555 12.13 -12.14 17.72
N ALA A 556 11.18 -13.04 17.96
CA ALA A 556 9.84 -12.96 17.40
C ALA A 556 8.92 -12.08 18.27
N PRO A 557 7.94 -11.39 17.66
CA PRO A 557 6.91 -10.67 18.39
C PRO A 557 5.88 -11.63 19.01
N GLU A 558 4.85 -11.09 19.65
CA GLU A 558 3.71 -11.85 20.17
C GLU A 558 2.96 -12.59 19.05
N ALA A 559 2.26 -13.67 19.39
CA ALA A 559 1.66 -14.58 18.42
C ALA A 559 0.60 -13.92 17.52
N GLU A 560 -0.14 -12.95 18.04
CA GLU A 560 -1.14 -12.18 17.31
C GLU A 560 -0.50 -11.34 16.19
N VAL A 561 0.56 -10.60 16.52
CA VAL A 561 1.35 -9.82 15.55
C VAL A 561 1.97 -10.74 14.49
N GLN A 562 2.46 -11.93 14.90
CA GLN A 562 2.97 -12.90 13.92
C GLN A 562 1.88 -13.38 12.96
N ALA A 563 0.64 -13.58 13.44
CA ALA A 563 -0.47 -14.01 12.60
C ALA A 563 -0.85 -12.92 11.58
N GLN A 564 -0.99 -11.67 12.03
CA GLN A 564 -1.28 -10.51 11.17
C GLN A 564 -0.23 -10.37 10.06
N VAL A 565 1.06 -10.38 10.43
CA VAL A 565 2.17 -10.23 9.48
C VAL A 565 2.26 -11.41 8.52
N LYS A 566 1.93 -12.64 8.95
CA LYS A 566 1.87 -13.82 8.04
C LYS A 566 0.78 -13.66 6.99
N THR A 567 -0.39 -13.16 7.36
CA THR A 567 -1.46 -12.85 6.40
C THR A 567 -0.99 -11.81 5.38
N ILE A 568 -0.44 -10.68 5.86
CA ILE A 568 0.10 -9.61 5.01
C ILE A 568 1.21 -10.13 4.09
N ALA A 569 2.10 -10.98 4.61
CA ALA A 569 3.17 -11.62 3.85
C ALA A 569 2.63 -12.49 2.72
N SER A 570 1.69 -13.39 3.03
CA SER A 570 1.06 -14.26 2.04
C SER A 570 0.32 -13.46 0.97
N GLY A 571 -0.49 -12.47 1.35
CA GLY A 571 -1.22 -11.61 0.41
C GLY A 571 -0.32 -10.76 -0.48
N ASN A 572 0.94 -10.56 -0.08
CA ASN A 572 1.96 -9.88 -0.86
C ASN A 572 2.90 -10.84 -1.62
N GLY A 573 2.63 -12.15 -1.61
CA GLY A 573 3.50 -13.17 -2.22
C GLY A 573 4.89 -13.22 -1.60
N ALA A 574 4.97 -12.97 -0.28
CA ALA A 574 6.22 -12.94 0.48
C ALA A 574 6.30 -14.05 1.53
N GLU A 575 7.51 -14.58 1.73
CA GLU A 575 7.82 -15.56 2.76
C GLU A 575 8.54 -14.89 3.93
N ILE A 576 8.23 -15.30 5.17
CA ILE A 576 8.91 -14.80 6.36
C ILE A 576 10.20 -15.60 6.57
N GLU A 577 11.33 -14.91 6.58
CA GLU A 577 12.66 -15.52 6.74
C GLU A 577 13.15 -15.43 8.18
N GLN A 578 13.03 -14.26 8.82
CA GLN A 578 13.58 -14.04 10.16
C GLN A 578 12.89 -12.91 10.91
N TRP A 579 12.66 -13.11 12.21
CA TRP A 579 12.19 -12.05 13.12
C TRP A 579 13.35 -11.50 13.94
N PHE A 580 13.43 -10.18 14.07
CA PHE A 580 14.48 -9.56 14.85
C PHE A 580 14.05 -8.20 15.42
N SER A 581 14.77 -7.76 16.44
CA SER A 581 14.60 -6.43 17.02
C SER A 581 15.92 -5.65 16.96
N VAL A 582 15.79 -4.34 16.75
CA VAL A 582 16.88 -3.38 16.92
C VAL A 582 16.45 -2.44 18.05
N SER A 583 17.21 -2.44 19.13
CA SER A 583 16.92 -1.65 20.34
C SER A 583 18.09 -0.73 20.68
N GLY A 584 17.78 0.39 21.32
CA GLY A 584 18.75 1.43 21.66
C GLY A 584 18.73 1.79 23.14
N GLN A 585 19.90 2.08 23.70
CA GLN A 585 20.08 2.48 25.09
C GLN A 585 21.06 3.65 25.16
N LYS A 586 20.72 4.70 25.92
CA LYS A 586 21.61 5.81 26.26
C LYS A 586 21.97 5.75 27.75
N ASN A 587 23.24 5.51 28.06
CA ASN A 587 23.74 5.35 29.42
C ASN A 587 22.94 4.28 30.19
N TYR A 588 22.06 4.68 31.11
CA TYR A 588 21.16 3.79 31.86
C TYR A 588 19.73 3.80 31.32
N ASP A 589 19.39 4.74 30.45
CA ASP A 589 18.08 4.86 29.81
C ASP A 589 17.98 3.83 28.69
N LYS A 590 17.01 2.92 28.82
CA LYS A 590 16.75 1.84 27.86
C LYS A 590 15.92 2.28 26.66
N THR A 591 15.60 3.56 26.58
CA THR A 591 14.90 4.15 25.45
C THR A 591 15.88 4.97 24.62
N LEU A 592 15.69 4.95 23.32
CA LEU A 592 16.44 5.76 22.38
C LEU A 592 15.55 6.09 21.19
N THR A 593 15.31 7.36 20.97
CA THR A 593 14.56 7.87 19.81
C THR A 593 15.54 8.40 18.78
N LEU A 594 15.30 8.05 17.52
CA LEU A 594 16.09 8.55 16.40
C LEU A 594 15.52 9.88 15.91
N ARG A 595 16.39 10.78 15.44
CA ARG A 595 16.02 12.06 14.80
C ARG A 595 16.05 12.01 13.29
N THR A 596 16.90 11.14 12.74
CA THR A 596 17.05 10.91 11.31
C THR A 596 17.08 9.40 11.07
N PRO A 597 16.89 8.94 9.82
CA PRO A 597 17.00 7.53 9.50
C PRO A 597 18.40 6.97 9.84
N LEU A 598 18.41 5.69 10.23
CA LEU A 598 19.59 4.89 10.54
C LEU A 598 19.67 3.74 9.51
N CYS A 599 20.85 3.53 8.92
CA CYS A 599 21.14 2.36 8.11
C CYS A 599 21.63 1.23 9.01
N VAL A 600 20.97 0.08 8.92
CA VAL A 600 21.33 -1.13 9.67
C VAL A 600 21.70 -2.22 8.68
N THR A 601 22.90 -2.78 8.85
CA THR A 601 23.41 -3.90 8.06
C THR A 601 23.50 -5.14 8.94
N MET A 602 23.07 -6.27 8.38
CA MET A 602 23.09 -7.58 9.03
C MET A 602 23.36 -8.70 8.00
N SER A 603 23.74 -9.88 8.49
CA SER A 603 23.88 -11.07 7.66
C SER A 603 22.53 -11.51 7.08
N LEU A 604 22.56 -11.99 5.84
CA LEU A 604 21.47 -12.79 5.30
C LEU A 604 21.43 -14.17 5.99
N PRO A 605 20.27 -14.85 6.03
CA PRO A 605 20.16 -16.21 6.56
C PRO A 605 21.17 -17.18 5.93
N GLU A 606 21.62 -18.17 6.70
CA GLU A 606 22.57 -19.18 6.20
C GLU A 606 21.97 -19.96 5.02
N GLY A 607 22.74 -20.12 3.94
CA GLY A 607 22.27 -20.80 2.73
C GLY A 607 21.39 -19.94 1.81
N TRP A 608 21.48 -18.61 1.93
CA TRP A 608 20.71 -17.65 1.13
C TRP A 608 20.79 -17.89 -0.39
N ASP A 609 19.64 -17.73 -1.06
CA ASP A 609 19.46 -17.85 -2.50
C ASP A 609 19.45 -16.45 -3.16
N SER A 610 20.43 -16.15 -4.00
CA SER A 610 20.55 -14.85 -4.68
C SER A 610 19.46 -14.58 -5.73
N SER A 611 18.61 -15.56 -6.06
CA SER A 611 17.42 -15.37 -6.91
C SER A 611 16.22 -14.76 -6.15
N LYS A 612 16.27 -14.73 -4.81
CA LYS A 612 15.27 -14.08 -3.97
C LYS A 612 15.57 -12.60 -3.77
N LYS A 613 14.53 -11.77 -3.80
CA LYS A 613 14.57 -10.37 -3.35
C LYS A 613 14.14 -10.29 -1.89
N VAL A 614 14.94 -9.64 -1.05
CA VAL A 614 14.66 -9.46 0.39
C VAL A 614 14.22 -8.04 0.71
N THR A 615 13.25 -7.94 1.61
CA THR A 615 12.80 -6.67 2.17
C THR A 615 12.66 -6.79 3.69
N VAL A 616 12.76 -5.67 4.39
CA VAL A 616 12.57 -5.60 5.84
C VAL A 616 11.29 -4.83 6.11
N TRP A 617 10.42 -5.37 6.96
CA TRP A 617 9.24 -4.65 7.43
C TRP A 617 9.38 -4.30 8.90
N ARG A 618 9.09 -3.06 9.26
CA ARG A 618 8.99 -2.57 10.64
C ARG A 618 7.58 -2.80 11.15
N LEU A 619 7.46 -3.25 12.39
CA LEU A 619 6.19 -3.46 13.08
C LEU A 619 5.99 -2.36 14.12
N GLU A 620 4.97 -1.52 13.96
CA GLU A 620 4.76 -0.34 14.80
C GLU A 620 3.28 -0.04 14.97
N ALA A 621 2.77 -0.09 16.20
CA ALA A 621 1.39 0.30 16.53
C ALA A 621 0.29 -0.35 15.65
N GLY A 622 0.49 -1.60 15.22
CA GLY A 622 -0.42 -2.33 14.32
C GLY A 622 -0.10 -2.17 12.84
N ASP A 623 0.73 -1.20 12.46
CA ASP A 623 1.21 -0.99 11.10
C ASP A 623 2.37 -1.94 10.75
N VAL A 624 2.36 -2.45 9.52
CA VAL A 624 3.46 -3.21 8.91
C VAL A 624 4.06 -2.38 7.78
N ILE A 625 5.21 -1.77 8.05
CA ILE A 625 5.80 -0.72 7.19
C ILE A 625 7.01 -1.27 6.45
N GLN A 626 7.00 -1.24 5.12
CA GLN A 626 8.14 -1.65 4.31
C GLN A 626 9.29 -0.63 4.41
N MET A 627 10.49 -1.11 4.70
CA MET A 627 11.71 -0.30 4.76
C MET A 627 12.49 -0.39 3.45
N PRO A 628 13.14 0.70 3.00
CA PRO A 628 14.08 0.64 1.88
C PRO A 628 15.23 -0.33 2.18
N THR A 629 15.52 -1.23 1.23
CA THR A 629 16.58 -2.25 1.37
C THR A 629 17.56 -2.28 0.20
N THR A 630 18.79 -2.66 0.48
CA THR A 630 19.80 -3.08 -0.50
C THR A 630 20.38 -4.42 -0.07
N GLN A 631 20.61 -5.34 -0.99
CA GLN A 631 21.10 -6.69 -0.69
C GLN A 631 22.40 -6.97 -1.46
N SER A 632 23.37 -7.59 -0.79
CA SER A 632 24.57 -8.16 -1.40
C SER A 632 24.51 -9.69 -1.39
N ALA A 633 25.58 -10.36 -1.80
CA ALA A 633 25.73 -11.80 -1.72
C ALA A 633 25.54 -12.39 -0.29
N SER A 634 25.82 -11.60 0.75
CA SER A 634 25.92 -12.12 2.13
C SER A 634 25.31 -11.20 3.20
N THR A 635 24.96 -9.97 2.86
CA THR A 635 24.42 -8.98 3.80
C THR A 635 23.22 -8.25 3.22
N LEU A 636 22.38 -7.77 4.12
CA LEU A 636 21.26 -6.89 3.84
C LEU A 636 21.47 -5.59 4.60
N THR A 637 21.22 -4.46 3.93
CA THR A 637 21.07 -3.16 4.59
C THR A 637 19.65 -2.68 4.45
N PHE A 638 19.09 -2.12 5.52
CA PHE A 638 17.84 -1.38 5.47
C PHE A 638 17.95 -0.04 6.20
N SER A 639 17.16 0.94 5.78
CA SER A 639 17.05 2.25 6.44
C SER A 639 15.80 2.31 7.30
N THR A 640 15.90 2.85 8.53
CA THR A 640 14.74 3.00 9.41
C THR A 640 14.79 4.28 10.26
N GLU A 641 13.65 4.93 10.45
CA GLU A 641 13.52 6.13 11.31
C GLU A 641 13.20 5.80 12.76
N ALA A 642 12.95 4.53 13.09
CA ALA A 642 12.57 4.12 14.44
C ALA A 642 13.22 2.79 14.80
N LEU A 643 13.44 2.60 16.10
CA LEU A 643 13.91 1.33 16.67
C LEU A 643 12.71 0.51 17.11
N GLY A 644 12.82 -0.81 17.11
CA GLY A 644 11.70 -1.68 17.45
C GLY A 644 11.83 -3.08 16.89
N GLN A 645 10.68 -3.64 16.52
CA GLN A 645 10.53 -4.98 15.99
C GLN A 645 10.49 -4.94 14.47
N PHE A 646 11.15 -5.92 13.85
CA PHE A 646 11.25 -6.07 12.41
C PHE A 646 11.06 -7.52 11.99
N VAL A 647 10.73 -7.70 10.71
CA VAL A 647 10.71 -8.98 10.03
C VAL A 647 11.45 -8.87 8.71
N LEU A 648 12.28 -9.87 8.43
CA LEU A 648 12.88 -10.11 7.13
C LEU A 648 11.94 -10.99 6.32
N VAL A 649 11.59 -10.55 5.11
CA VAL A 649 10.77 -11.31 4.19
C VAL A 649 11.43 -11.41 2.81
N SER A 650 11.08 -12.45 2.06
CA SER A 650 11.60 -12.67 0.71
C SER A 650 10.49 -12.87 -0.32
N ARG A 651 10.80 -12.58 -1.58
CA ARG A 651 9.98 -12.94 -2.74
C ARG A 651 10.84 -13.54 -3.84
N GLN A 652 10.30 -14.51 -4.56
CA GLN A 652 10.94 -15.05 -5.76
C GLN A 652 10.92 -14.00 -6.87
N THR A 653 12.04 -13.80 -7.55
CA THR A 653 12.15 -12.85 -8.64
C THR A 653 12.93 -13.42 -9.81
N VAL A 654 12.60 -12.99 -11.03
CA VAL A 654 13.35 -13.38 -12.24
C VAL A 654 14.66 -12.61 -12.41
N ASN A 655 14.84 -11.51 -11.67
CA ASN A 655 16.05 -10.69 -11.69
C ASN A 655 16.98 -11.07 -10.55
N GLN A 656 18.29 -10.97 -10.78
CA GLN A 656 19.27 -11.04 -9.68
C GLN A 656 19.43 -9.65 -9.06
N TYR A 657 19.43 -9.61 -7.73
CA TYR A 657 19.66 -8.40 -6.95
C TYR A 657 20.91 -8.66 -6.09
N GLU A 658 22.08 -8.25 -6.58
CA GLU A 658 23.35 -8.45 -5.88
C GLU A 658 24.21 -7.19 -6.01
N ASP A 659 24.11 -6.32 -5.01
CA ASP A 659 24.97 -5.14 -4.88
C ASP A 659 26.28 -5.49 -4.16
N THR A 660 27.27 -4.61 -4.28
CA THR A 660 28.50 -4.72 -3.48
C THR A 660 28.18 -4.55 -1.99
N ALA A 661 28.72 -5.44 -1.14
CA ALA A 661 28.57 -5.32 0.30
C ALA A 661 29.05 -3.95 0.79
N PRO A 662 28.23 -3.22 1.56
CA PRO A 662 28.57 -1.87 1.97
C PRO A 662 29.62 -1.88 3.07
N VAL A 663 30.37 -0.78 3.16
CA VAL A 663 31.22 -0.48 4.31
C VAL A 663 30.48 0.51 5.19
N GLU A 664 29.91 0.02 6.29
CA GLU A 664 29.25 0.88 7.27
C GLU A 664 30.26 1.60 8.17
N VAL A 665 29.86 2.77 8.66
CA VAL A 665 30.73 3.68 9.43
C VAL A 665 31.07 3.11 10.82
N MET A 666 30.15 2.35 11.41
CA MET A 666 30.32 1.72 12.71
C MET A 666 30.11 0.21 12.61
N THR A 667 31.11 -0.55 13.05
CA THR A 667 31.08 -2.02 13.18
C THR A 667 31.31 -2.44 14.62
N ILE A 668 31.01 -3.70 14.96
CA ILE A 668 31.31 -4.26 16.29
C ILE A 668 32.80 -4.12 16.65
N ALA A 669 33.70 -4.25 15.67
CA ALA A 669 35.15 -4.13 15.86
C ALA A 669 35.59 -2.71 16.31
N GLN A 670 34.75 -1.71 16.05
CA GLN A 670 35.00 -0.30 16.38
C GLN A 670 34.32 0.15 17.69
N ASN A 671 33.77 -0.79 18.46
CA ASN A 671 33.10 -0.49 19.73
C ASN A 671 33.97 0.32 20.70
N GLY A 672 33.40 1.38 21.26
CA GLY A 672 34.02 2.16 22.32
C GLY A 672 33.85 1.53 23.72
N LEU A 673 34.19 2.32 24.75
CA LEU A 673 34.07 1.91 26.15
C LEU A 673 32.63 2.02 26.69
N ASP A 674 32.15 0.97 27.35
CA ASP A 674 30.91 1.01 28.13
C ASP A 674 31.15 1.74 29.45
N TRP A 675 31.06 3.09 29.42
CA TRP A 675 31.28 3.95 30.57
C TRP A 675 30.35 3.65 31.75
N PRO A 676 29.02 3.44 31.56
CA PRO A 676 28.15 2.98 32.62
C PRO A 676 28.65 1.70 33.30
N GLN A 677 29.02 0.67 32.54
CA GLN A 677 29.54 -0.56 33.13
C GLN A 677 30.89 -0.38 33.81
N LEU A 678 31.79 0.43 33.25
CA LEU A 678 33.07 0.75 33.87
C LEU A 678 32.88 1.47 35.21
N MET A 679 31.95 2.43 35.28
CA MET A 679 31.63 3.14 36.51
C MET A 679 31.02 2.21 37.56
N ILE A 680 30.13 1.30 37.17
CA ILE A 680 29.59 0.27 38.09
C ILE A 680 30.72 -0.62 38.62
N LYS A 681 31.62 -1.10 37.75
CA LYS A 681 32.77 -1.94 38.15
C LYS A 681 33.73 -1.17 39.06
N ALA A 682 34.02 0.09 38.75
CA ALA A 682 34.87 0.95 39.56
C ALA A 682 34.26 1.19 40.95
N LEU A 683 32.96 1.48 41.03
CA LEU A 683 32.24 1.62 42.30
C LEU A 683 32.28 0.32 43.11
N ALA A 684 32.04 -0.83 42.48
CA ALA A 684 32.15 -2.13 43.13
C ALA A 684 33.56 -2.40 43.67
N ALA A 685 34.60 -2.03 42.92
CA ALA A 685 35.99 -2.13 43.36
C ALA A 685 36.30 -1.21 44.56
N VAL A 686 35.81 0.02 44.56
CA VAL A 686 35.95 0.96 45.69
C VAL A 686 35.23 0.43 46.93
N ILE A 687 34.03 -0.11 46.80
CA ILE A 687 33.28 -0.75 47.89
C ILE A 687 34.06 -1.96 48.43
N ALA A 688 34.62 -2.80 47.56
CA ALA A 688 35.43 -3.94 47.97
C ALA A 688 36.70 -3.51 48.74
N LEU A 689 37.38 -2.45 48.30
CA LEU A 689 38.53 -1.88 49.01
C LEU A 689 38.16 -1.29 50.37
N LEU A 690 37.00 -0.61 50.48
CA LEU A 690 36.48 -0.11 51.75
C LEU A 690 36.17 -1.26 52.72
N ILE A 691 35.53 -2.33 52.25
CA ILE A 691 35.27 -3.53 53.05
C ILE A 691 36.58 -4.16 53.52
N LEU A 692 37.58 -4.27 52.64
CA LEU A 692 38.90 -4.78 52.99
C LEU A 692 39.59 -3.91 54.07
N PHE A 693 39.57 -2.59 53.89
CA PHE A 693 40.15 -1.63 54.83
C PHE A 693 39.49 -1.70 56.22
N ILE A 694 38.15 -1.73 56.26
CA ILE A 694 37.39 -1.92 57.50
C ILE A 694 37.74 -3.26 58.15
N THR A 695 37.86 -4.32 57.35
CA THR A 695 38.24 -5.66 57.84
C THR A 695 39.64 -5.64 58.47
N VAL A 696 40.62 -5.00 57.82
CA VAL A 696 41.98 -4.83 58.35
C VAL A 696 41.96 -4.02 59.66
N LEU A 697 41.21 -2.93 59.74
CA LEU A 697 41.07 -2.13 60.97
C LEU A 697 40.44 -2.93 62.12
N VAL A 698 39.43 -3.76 61.82
CA VAL A 698 38.81 -4.64 62.82
C VAL A 698 39.80 -5.70 63.30
N LEU A 699 40.58 -6.30 62.40
CA LEU A 699 41.62 -7.27 62.74
C LEU A 699 42.74 -6.63 63.58
N GLN A 700 43.20 -5.43 63.22
CA GLN A 700 44.17 -4.67 64.01
C GLN A 700 43.64 -4.34 65.41
N ARG A 701 42.40 -3.84 65.53
CA ARG A 701 41.78 -3.59 66.84
C ARG A 701 41.66 -4.87 67.68
N ARG A 702 41.33 -6.00 67.07
CA ARG A 702 41.30 -7.31 67.75
C ARG A 702 42.70 -7.74 68.21
N ALA A 703 43.73 -7.57 67.37
CA ALA A 703 45.12 -7.87 67.70
C ALA A 703 45.63 -6.98 68.84
N ASP A 704 45.37 -5.67 68.80
CA ASP A 704 45.71 -4.73 69.86
C ASP A 704 45.00 -5.05 71.17
N LYS A 705 43.71 -5.39 71.12
CA LYS A 705 42.97 -5.85 72.31
C LYS A 705 43.59 -7.13 72.89
N LYS A 706 44.05 -8.07 72.04
CA LYS A 706 44.75 -9.29 72.45
C LYS A 706 46.12 -8.97 73.05
N ARG A 707 46.88 -8.03 72.47
CA ARG A 707 48.20 -7.58 72.94
C ARG A 707 48.10 -6.84 74.28
N ARG A 708 47.12 -5.94 74.44
CA ARG A 708 46.80 -5.27 75.73
C ARG A 708 46.40 -6.27 76.80
N ARG A 709 45.59 -7.29 76.48
CA ARG A 709 45.26 -8.40 77.40
C ARG A 709 46.49 -9.22 77.79
N ALA A 710 47.40 -9.49 76.86
CA ALA A 710 48.64 -10.21 77.13
C ALA A 710 49.60 -9.40 78.03
N LEU A 711 49.76 -8.10 77.77
CA LEU A 711 50.52 -7.17 78.61
C LEU A 711 49.91 -7.05 80.02
N ALA A 712 48.59 -6.93 80.13
CA ALA A 712 47.91 -6.91 81.43
C ALA A 712 48.11 -8.22 82.22
N ARG A 713 48.08 -9.39 81.55
CA ARG A 713 48.42 -10.69 82.17
C ARG A 713 49.88 -10.75 82.63
N ARG A 714 50.81 -10.19 81.86
CA ARG A 714 52.25 -10.14 82.19
C ARG A 714 52.53 -9.21 83.37
N ALA A 715 51.91 -8.03 83.41
CA ALA A 715 51.98 -7.10 84.54
C ALA A 715 51.35 -7.69 85.82
N LYS A 716 50.25 -8.45 85.69
CA LYS A 716 49.62 -9.16 86.82
C LYS A 716 50.53 -10.26 87.37
N ARG A 717 51.26 -10.99 86.51
CA ARG A 717 52.28 -11.98 86.92
C ARG A 717 53.50 -11.34 87.61
N GLN A 718 53.99 -10.20 87.13
CA GLN A 718 55.10 -9.47 87.77
C GLN A 718 54.73 -8.85 89.14
N ARG A 719 53.46 -8.47 89.35
CA ARG A 719 52.97 -8.06 90.67
C ARG A 719 52.79 -9.21 91.65
N ALA A 720 52.53 -10.43 91.16
CA ALA A 720 52.42 -11.63 91.99
C ALA A 720 53.79 -12.21 92.41
N SER A 721 54.89 -11.84 91.75
CA SER A 721 56.26 -12.26 92.11
C SER A 721 57.02 -11.24 92.97
N ARG A 722 56.35 -10.14 93.39
CA ARG A 722 56.89 -9.08 94.28
C ARG A 722 56.15 -8.97 95.61
N ARG A 723 55.23 -9.90 95.89
CA ARG A 723 54.71 -10.25 97.20
C ARG A 723 55.23 -11.63 97.52
#